data_AF-A0A7X8F9C9-F1
#
_entry.id   AF-A0A7X8F9C9-F1
#
_cell.length_a   1.000
_cell.length_b   1.000
_cell.length_c   1.000
_cell.angle_alpha   90.00
_cell.angle_beta   90.00
_cell.angle_gamma   90.00
#
_symmetry.space_group_name_H-M   'P 1'
#
loop_
_entity.id
_entity.type
_entity.pdbx_description
1 polymer ?
#
loop_
_entity_poly.entity_id
_entity_poly.type
_entity_poly.pdbx_seq_one_letter_code
_entity_poly.pdbx_strand_id
1 'polypeptide(L)'
;MKRFLLILLTIAVLLNVAYAKQMHASTDRQLFTSPAGYRMPPRRNIPQYTFSKTPVTIMTSYFDYMIGSFNGLPVRVVPPSATGAYFMTFQGNFLQNPFFRNVFYAYLFEHHNSPASHIITDSHIVGGYPTMAVDPVSGKPMFAWHGDVDDDPELEVLFVSDSIEHGFYGHWNDTQVIIDNPITITAPDGSVTYNNEFIWPTMQIGPSPVAGKSRVYVLARNTQSGSTFGASDNAYIAYADFNGNDLENGVPLIWSHTSIPQLDQWNIDQSIYRRPFHAFTVDNSGNLYYAGYHRALGADGITSIDEELLDIFVCPNYGEGQWTRLSFWDQLPTWNPPASPNNPAGYFVDSFGQPLSDDQLSFRIANCSNHNASVDQHGRVHVPCIYALSSNEGHYYPDFQYVKEFVYDPATQSVTINDIYPQRTAGDDFNPYFTPWDVEAPFGEVDGYVDSGGITAPRMVTDFPFPHWDLSAHNDAMMFHYNNLKISNANEHGMMVAVWQSSHRARMYNEYNDMDYTAFADTPEIWISVSPNNGDYWSEPIVLNKVETPEFGDVYNIKPMWAYPADSVIFSGMLGDLKMGKVGLMFYNDFTWGANSLTPPYHAYQDGGKVMFAELEIVFPEPGIYPDDPFGEPMALSDSMTLMAEVTIDGIPATTNDILAAYVTVNGQEQLRGKENIVMVNGVAGCQIEIFTQTNGEGISFQVWDNDRHRVLPTSAGITSQPNEVVGSWPDDLFLINAGIGAQTVENPTFDPPNGNYVSAQYIELSCPTPGAMIRYTTDESDPSEYSSLYTNPIYLPENSSIRIKAKAFKGNWTPSQIVSSRYFITGTVATPIMTPPAGHYTSPQYVTISCPTFYTQIRYTMNGTEPSQTS
;
A
#
# COMPACT_ATOMS: atom_id res chain seq x y z
N MET A 1 49.87 9.80 45.43
CA MET A 1 48.84 8.76 45.65
C MET A 1 47.42 9.25 45.38
N LYS A 2 46.91 10.34 45.98
CA LYS A 2 45.53 10.82 45.74
C LYS A 2 45.19 11.15 44.27
N ARG A 3 46.13 11.71 43.49
CA ARG A 3 45.94 11.98 42.05
C ARG A 3 46.02 10.72 41.17
N PHE A 4 46.73 9.68 41.61
CA PHE A 4 46.85 8.41 40.88
C PHE A 4 45.62 7.52 41.13
N LEU A 5 45.08 7.55 42.36
CA LEU A 5 43.79 6.95 42.71
C LEU A 5 42.63 7.64 41.98
N LEU A 6 42.64 8.97 41.82
CA LEU A 6 41.60 9.67 41.06
C LEU A 6 41.63 9.32 39.57
N ILE A 7 42.83 9.16 38.98
CA ILE A 7 43.02 8.73 37.58
C ILE A 7 42.61 7.26 37.39
N LEU A 8 42.95 6.36 38.33
CA LEU A 8 42.45 4.98 38.32
C LEU A 8 40.94 4.91 38.53
N LEU A 9 40.35 5.78 39.35
CA LEU A 9 38.90 5.88 39.52
C LEU A 9 38.22 6.45 38.27
N THR A 10 38.85 7.42 37.57
CA THR A 10 38.31 7.94 36.29
C THR A 10 38.51 6.96 35.15
N ILE A 11 39.61 6.20 35.11
CA ILE A 11 39.84 5.15 34.10
C ILE A 11 38.95 3.92 34.37
N ALA A 12 38.67 3.58 35.63
CA ALA A 12 37.72 2.53 36.00
C ALA A 12 36.26 2.94 35.74
N VAL A 13 35.92 4.23 35.92
CA VAL A 13 34.59 4.77 35.56
C VAL A 13 34.45 4.95 34.04
N LEU A 14 35.55 5.07 33.29
CA LEU A 14 35.53 5.10 31.82
C LEU A 14 35.46 3.72 31.17
N LEU A 15 35.65 2.62 31.92
CA LEU A 15 35.69 1.25 31.38
C LEU A 15 34.37 0.48 31.47
N ASN A 16 33.29 1.05 32.00
CA ASN A 16 31.95 0.48 31.89
C ASN A 16 30.95 1.56 31.49
N VAL A 17 30.99 1.93 30.20
CA VAL A 17 29.93 2.71 29.58
C VAL A 17 28.78 1.74 29.29
N ALA A 18 28.03 1.36 30.32
CA ALA A 18 26.93 0.39 30.20
C ALA A 18 25.70 1.02 29.54
N TYR A 19 25.78 1.27 28.23
CA TYR A 19 24.58 1.28 27.39
C TYR A 19 24.18 -0.18 27.11
N ALA A 20 22.89 -0.46 27.07
CA ALA A 20 22.42 -1.78 26.65
C ALA A 20 22.92 -2.09 25.22
N LYS A 21 23.38 -3.33 25.00
CA LYS A 21 23.85 -3.78 23.69
C LYS A 21 22.71 -3.67 22.67
N GLN A 22 22.99 -2.96 21.58
CA GLN A 22 22.07 -2.74 20.46
C GLN A 22 22.30 -3.81 19.40
N MET A 23 21.25 -4.17 18.67
CA MET A 23 21.38 -5.11 17.55
C MET A 23 22.23 -4.49 16.44
N HIS A 24 23.29 -5.17 16.00
CA HIS A 24 24.15 -4.65 14.93
C HIS A 24 23.37 -4.55 13.62
N ALA A 25 23.47 -3.44 12.89
CA ALA A 25 22.84 -3.35 11.57
C ALA A 25 23.45 -4.37 10.58
N SER A 26 22.64 -4.85 9.64
CA SER A 26 23.10 -5.64 8.50
C SER A 26 23.53 -4.72 7.35
N THR A 27 24.37 -5.21 6.43
CA THR A 27 24.54 -4.55 5.14
C THR A 27 23.23 -4.59 4.35
N ASP A 28 22.69 -3.40 4.07
CA ASP A 28 21.44 -3.25 3.33
C ASP A 28 21.65 -3.34 1.82
N ARG A 29 20.53 -3.49 1.08
CA ARG A 29 20.55 -3.41 -0.38
C ARG A 29 20.98 -2.00 -0.79
N GLN A 30 21.59 -1.87 -1.96
CA GLN A 30 22.06 -0.56 -2.42
C GLN A 30 20.87 0.31 -2.84
N LEU A 31 20.96 1.61 -2.57
CA LEU A 31 19.89 2.57 -2.84
C LEU A 31 19.95 3.05 -4.29
N PHE A 32 18.82 3.01 -4.99
CA PHE A 32 18.59 3.83 -6.17
C PHE A 32 17.93 5.15 -5.81
N THR A 33 18.17 6.18 -6.62
CA THR A 33 17.42 7.44 -6.52
C THR A 33 15.97 7.19 -6.93
N SER A 34 15.05 7.74 -6.15
CA SER A 34 13.61 7.62 -6.37
C SER A 34 12.99 9.01 -6.56
N PRO A 35 12.05 9.18 -7.50
CA PRO A 35 11.34 10.44 -7.68
C PRO A 35 10.39 10.72 -6.50
N ALA A 36 10.06 11.99 -6.31
CA ALA A 36 8.93 12.37 -5.46
C ALA A 36 7.63 11.85 -6.09
N GLY A 37 6.90 11.05 -5.35
CA GLY A 37 5.53 10.63 -5.69
C GLY A 37 4.49 11.40 -4.90
N TYR A 38 3.25 10.92 -4.94
CA TYR A 38 2.17 11.43 -4.10
C TYR A 38 1.69 10.36 -3.12
N ARG A 39 1.08 10.80 -2.02
CA ARG A 39 0.46 9.88 -1.06
C ARG A 39 -0.82 9.30 -1.66
N MET A 40 -1.04 8.01 -1.52
CA MET A 40 -2.31 7.40 -1.93
C MET A 40 -3.47 8.00 -1.13
N PRO A 41 -4.50 8.57 -1.81
CA PRO A 41 -5.72 8.97 -1.12
C PRO A 41 -6.45 7.74 -0.58
N PRO A 42 -7.20 7.85 0.53
CA PRO A 42 -8.03 6.76 1.03
C PRO A 42 -9.01 6.31 -0.05
N ARG A 43 -9.11 4.99 -0.28
CA ARG A 43 -9.95 4.41 -1.35
C ARG A 43 -11.08 3.52 -0.86
N ARG A 44 -11.17 3.30 0.45
CA ARG A 44 -12.32 2.68 1.10
C ARG A 44 -12.64 3.50 2.34
N ASN A 45 -13.70 3.09 3.02
CA ASN A 45 -14.07 3.68 4.29
C ASN A 45 -12.96 3.43 5.34
N ILE A 46 -12.42 4.52 5.87
CA ILE A 46 -11.57 4.49 7.05
C ILE A 46 -12.43 3.95 8.21
N PRO A 47 -11.94 2.97 9.00
CA PRO A 47 -12.67 2.46 10.14
C PRO A 47 -13.11 3.57 11.09
N GLN A 48 -14.37 3.53 11.51
CA GLN A 48 -14.86 4.46 12.54
C GLN A 48 -14.17 4.16 13.86
N TYR A 49 -13.70 5.20 14.55
CA TYR A 49 -13.04 5.05 15.83
C TYR A 49 -13.36 6.18 16.80
N THR A 50 -13.21 5.90 18.09
CA THR A 50 -13.16 6.89 19.16
C THR A 50 -12.05 6.53 20.16
N PHE A 51 -11.52 7.50 20.90
CA PHE A 51 -10.65 7.21 22.02
C PHE A 51 -11.47 6.80 23.25
N SER A 52 -11.48 5.51 23.57
CA SER A 52 -11.99 5.03 24.87
C SER A 52 -11.04 5.42 26.01
N LYS A 53 -9.76 5.61 25.70
CA LYS A 53 -8.79 6.29 26.56
C LYS A 53 -7.90 7.20 25.73
N THR A 54 -8.02 8.51 25.95
CA THR A 54 -7.14 9.50 25.31
C THR A 54 -5.68 9.25 25.70
N PRO A 55 -4.70 9.66 24.87
CA PRO A 55 -3.28 9.51 25.20
C PRO A 55 -2.93 10.01 26.59
N VAL A 56 -2.29 9.15 27.38
CA VAL A 56 -1.79 9.46 28.73
C VAL A 56 -0.31 9.15 28.83
N THR A 57 0.43 10.01 29.53
CA THR A 57 1.83 9.74 29.87
C THR A 57 1.90 8.71 31.00
N ILE A 58 2.63 7.64 30.76
CA ILE A 58 2.95 6.59 31.73
C ILE A 58 4.21 6.98 32.52
N MET A 59 5.25 7.42 31.80
CA MET A 59 6.53 7.80 32.36
C MET A 59 7.24 8.81 31.45
N THR A 60 7.96 9.76 32.06
CA THR A 60 9.03 10.50 31.36
C THR A 60 10.31 9.69 31.43
N SER A 61 10.89 9.38 30.27
CA SER A 61 12.16 8.66 30.13
C SER A 61 13.20 9.56 29.46
N TYR A 62 14.40 9.64 30.04
CA TYR A 62 15.52 10.42 29.54
C TYR A 62 16.56 9.50 28.87
N PHE A 63 17.16 9.92 27.75
CA PHE A 63 18.24 9.18 27.10
C PHE A 63 17.88 7.72 26.73
N ASP A 64 16.66 7.47 26.25
CA ASP A 64 16.23 6.12 25.86
C ASP A 64 15.48 6.13 24.53
N TYR A 65 15.66 5.08 23.75
CA TYR A 65 15.06 4.89 22.43
C TYR A 65 14.59 3.43 22.31
N MET A 66 13.66 3.15 21.39
CA MET A 66 13.06 1.82 21.24
C MET A 66 12.52 1.24 22.55
N ILE A 67 11.63 1.96 23.22
CA ILE A 67 11.17 1.66 24.59
C ILE A 67 10.60 0.25 24.84
N GLY A 68 10.36 -0.57 23.81
CA GLY A 68 9.85 -1.94 23.90
C GLY A 68 10.82 -3.00 23.36
N SER A 69 10.28 -4.18 23.05
CA SER A 69 11.03 -5.28 22.42
C SER A 69 11.13 -5.10 20.90
N PHE A 70 12.25 -5.52 20.31
CA PHE A 70 12.43 -5.53 18.86
C PHE A 70 11.38 -6.39 18.14
N ASN A 71 11.11 -7.61 18.63
CA ASN A 71 10.25 -8.58 17.95
C ASN A 71 9.10 -9.11 18.82
N GLY A 72 8.96 -8.59 20.04
CA GLY A 72 7.84 -8.87 20.93
C GLY A 72 6.78 -7.77 20.94
N LEU A 73 5.65 -8.07 21.59
CA LEU A 73 4.60 -7.11 21.91
C LEU A 73 4.68 -6.73 23.40
N PRO A 74 5.05 -5.48 23.73
CA PRO A 74 5.21 -5.03 25.10
C PRO A 74 3.88 -4.71 25.81
N VAL A 75 2.75 -4.79 25.11
CA VAL A 75 1.40 -4.60 25.66
C VAL A 75 0.63 -5.91 25.52
N ARG A 76 0.06 -6.39 26.62
CA ARG A 76 -0.67 -7.67 26.65
C ARG A 76 -2.07 -7.49 27.23
N VAL A 77 -3.06 -8.08 26.57
CA VAL A 77 -4.43 -8.18 27.08
C VAL A 77 -4.45 -9.12 28.28
N VAL A 78 -5.14 -8.71 29.34
CA VAL A 78 -5.41 -9.57 30.50
C VAL A 78 -6.72 -10.31 30.27
N PRO A 79 -6.80 -11.64 30.48
CA PRO A 79 -8.03 -12.37 30.22
C PRO A 79 -9.21 -11.84 31.06
N PRO A 80 -10.45 -11.89 30.55
CA PRO A 80 -11.63 -11.44 31.29
C PRO A 80 -11.88 -12.19 32.59
N SER A 81 -11.38 -13.43 32.71
CA SER A 81 -11.42 -14.22 33.95
C SER A 81 -10.65 -13.57 35.11
N ALA A 82 -9.71 -12.68 34.80
CA ALA A 82 -9.02 -11.84 35.77
C ALA A 82 -9.62 -10.43 35.76
N THR A 83 -9.21 -9.57 34.83
CA THR A 83 -9.64 -8.15 34.79
C THR A 83 -10.11 -7.64 33.44
N GLY A 84 -9.71 -8.28 32.33
CA GLY A 84 -10.07 -7.81 30.99
C GLY A 84 -9.36 -6.51 30.53
N ALA A 85 -8.26 -6.11 31.17
CA ALA A 85 -7.55 -4.85 30.89
C ALA A 85 -6.21 -5.07 30.16
N TYR A 86 -5.19 -4.24 30.40
CA TYR A 86 -3.84 -4.44 29.85
C TYR A 86 -2.73 -4.40 30.91
N PHE A 87 -1.70 -5.19 30.67
CA PHE A 87 -0.36 -4.95 31.19
C PHE A 87 0.54 -4.38 30.10
N MET A 88 1.53 -3.60 30.51
CA MET A 88 2.60 -3.16 29.62
C MET A 88 3.97 -3.27 30.29
N THR A 89 5.01 -3.50 29.49
CA THR A 89 6.42 -3.42 29.91
C THR A 89 7.22 -2.53 28.96
N PHE A 90 8.24 -1.85 29.49
CA PHE A 90 9.11 -1.00 28.71
C PHE A 90 10.42 -0.76 29.46
N GLN A 91 11.47 -0.42 28.73
CA GLN A 91 12.66 0.17 29.35
C GLN A 91 12.49 1.68 29.50
N GLY A 92 13.17 2.24 30.50
CA GLY A 92 13.23 3.67 30.63
C GLY A 92 14.23 4.14 31.67
N ASN A 93 14.34 5.46 31.76
CA ASN A 93 15.18 6.11 32.73
C ASN A 93 14.51 7.37 33.25
N PHE A 94 14.02 7.32 34.49
CA PHE A 94 13.34 8.44 35.13
C PHE A 94 14.32 9.49 35.67
N LEU A 95 15.62 9.25 35.59
CA LEU A 95 16.68 10.18 35.97
C LEU A 95 17.37 10.74 34.74
N GLN A 96 17.82 11.99 34.78
CA GLN A 96 18.74 12.53 33.79
C GLN A 96 20.17 11.98 34.00
N ASN A 97 20.29 10.66 34.03
CA ASN A 97 21.53 9.95 34.24
C ASN A 97 21.51 8.63 33.46
N PRO A 98 22.25 8.51 32.34
CA PRO A 98 22.17 7.33 31.46
C PRO A 98 22.51 5.99 32.15
N PHE A 99 23.15 6.01 33.31
CA PHE A 99 23.54 4.82 34.07
C PHE A 99 22.42 4.18 34.92
N PHE A 100 21.22 4.77 34.96
CA PHE A 100 20.08 4.29 35.74
C PHE A 100 18.92 3.76 34.88
N ARG A 101 19.24 3.12 33.76
CA ARG A 101 18.26 2.51 32.88
C ARG A 101 17.70 1.21 33.47
N ASN A 102 16.38 1.13 33.61
CA ASN A 102 15.70 -0.01 34.24
C ASN A 102 14.54 -0.49 33.37
N VAL A 103 14.04 -1.67 33.71
CA VAL A 103 12.82 -2.24 33.14
C VAL A 103 11.63 -1.93 34.05
N PHE A 104 10.56 -1.46 33.42
CA PHE A 104 9.33 -1.05 34.06
C PHE A 104 8.16 -1.90 33.60
N TYR A 105 7.13 -1.91 34.44
CA TYR A 105 5.80 -2.35 34.08
C TYR A 105 4.79 -1.26 34.44
N ALA A 106 3.63 -1.30 33.79
CA ALA A 106 2.45 -0.57 34.25
C ALA A 106 1.20 -1.42 34.07
N TYR A 107 0.27 -1.24 35.01
CA TYR A 107 -1.05 -1.81 34.94
C TYR A 107 -2.04 -0.74 34.45
N LEU A 108 -2.86 -1.10 33.46
CA LEU A 108 -3.78 -0.17 32.80
C LEU A 108 -5.24 -0.54 33.10
N PHE A 109 -5.78 -0.18 34.28
CA PHE A 109 -7.18 -0.43 34.64
C PHE A 109 -8.15 0.53 33.93
N GLU A 110 -9.40 0.08 33.76
CA GLU A 110 -10.52 0.85 33.18
C GLU A 110 -10.92 2.08 34.02
N HIS A 111 -10.60 2.11 35.32
CA HIS A 111 -10.99 3.19 36.25
C HIS A 111 -9.83 4.05 36.78
N HIS A 112 -8.59 3.79 36.37
CA HIS A 112 -7.44 4.55 36.85
C HIS A 112 -7.07 5.66 35.86
N ASN A 113 -7.43 6.90 36.22
CA ASN A 113 -7.10 8.11 35.46
C ASN A 113 -5.60 8.45 35.43
N SER A 114 -4.77 7.78 36.23
CA SER A 114 -3.33 8.01 36.28
C SER A 114 -2.60 6.67 36.46
N PRO A 115 -2.36 5.92 35.37
CA PRO A 115 -1.54 4.72 35.43
C PRO A 115 -0.12 5.09 35.90
N ALA A 116 0.40 4.34 36.87
CA ALA A 116 1.75 4.52 37.40
C ALA A 116 2.66 3.39 36.89
N SER A 117 3.87 3.76 36.52
CA SER A 117 4.94 2.83 36.19
C SER A 117 5.76 2.46 37.42
N HIS A 118 6.16 1.21 37.53
CA HIS A 118 6.98 0.71 38.62
C HIS A 118 8.11 -0.16 38.05
N ILE A 119 9.24 -0.24 38.76
CA ILE A 119 10.37 -1.10 38.37
C ILE A 119 9.96 -2.56 38.61
N ILE A 120 10.34 -3.47 37.70
CA ILE A 120 9.99 -4.89 37.76
C ILE A 120 10.72 -5.65 38.89
N THR A 121 11.86 -5.14 39.35
CA THR A 121 12.67 -5.74 40.42
C THR A 121 12.95 -4.77 41.55
N ASP A 122 13.15 -5.30 42.76
CA ASP A 122 13.54 -4.51 43.94
C ASP A 122 15.02 -4.08 43.91
N SER A 123 15.83 -4.74 43.07
CA SER A 123 17.23 -4.42 42.83
C SER A 123 17.41 -3.69 41.50
N HIS A 124 18.34 -2.74 41.48
CA HIS A 124 18.76 -2.06 40.25
C HIS A 124 19.61 -3.00 39.39
N ILE A 125 19.07 -3.38 38.23
CA ILE A 125 19.77 -4.15 37.22
C ILE A 125 19.72 -3.32 35.94
N VAL A 126 20.88 -2.91 35.44
CA VAL A 126 20.96 -2.19 34.16
C VAL A 126 20.57 -3.19 33.08
N GLY A 127 19.46 -2.89 32.40
CA GLY A 127 18.87 -3.82 31.46
C GLY A 127 18.03 -3.14 30.39
N GLY A 128 17.56 -3.94 29.45
CA GLY A 128 16.85 -3.43 28.29
C GLY A 128 16.13 -4.50 27.48
N TYR A 129 15.33 -4.01 26.55
CA TYR A 129 14.51 -4.74 25.59
C TYR A 129 13.63 -5.81 26.26
N PRO A 130 12.79 -5.39 27.23
CA PRO A 130 11.96 -6.32 27.95
C PRO A 130 10.86 -6.89 27.06
N THR A 131 10.47 -8.12 27.37
CA THR A 131 9.33 -8.80 26.79
C THR A 131 8.41 -9.28 27.90
N MET A 132 7.14 -9.47 27.56
CA MET A 132 6.16 -9.95 28.52
C MET A 132 5.12 -10.86 27.86
N ALA A 133 4.46 -11.66 28.70
CA ALA A 133 3.35 -12.52 28.36
C ALA A 133 2.42 -12.63 29.58
N VAL A 134 1.14 -12.90 29.34
CA VAL A 134 0.15 -13.08 30.40
C VAL A 134 -0.39 -14.50 30.30
N ASP A 135 -0.41 -15.24 31.40
CA ASP A 135 -1.00 -16.57 31.40
C ASP A 135 -2.50 -16.47 31.03
N PRO A 136 -2.95 -17.08 29.92
CA PRO A 136 -4.35 -16.99 29.52
C PRO A 136 -5.30 -17.68 30.53
N VAL A 137 -4.77 -18.55 31.40
CA VAL A 137 -5.56 -19.24 32.42
C VAL A 137 -5.69 -18.42 33.70
N SER A 138 -4.58 -18.05 34.34
CA SER A 138 -4.58 -17.35 35.63
C SER A 138 -4.57 -15.82 35.53
N GLY A 139 -4.28 -15.25 34.36
CA GLY A 139 -4.13 -13.81 34.16
C GLY A 139 -2.87 -13.20 34.79
N LYS A 140 -1.92 -14.03 35.27
CA LYS A 140 -0.70 -13.55 35.91
C LYS A 140 0.37 -13.23 34.85
N PRO A 141 1.02 -12.04 34.91
CA PRO A 141 2.03 -11.65 33.95
C PRO A 141 3.40 -12.23 34.28
N MET A 142 4.18 -12.44 33.22
CA MET A 142 5.58 -12.85 33.24
C MET A 142 6.39 -11.84 32.44
N PHE A 143 7.64 -11.62 32.83
CA PHE A 143 8.54 -10.68 32.19
C PHE A 143 9.93 -11.29 32.02
N ALA A 144 10.60 -10.94 30.93
CA ALA A 144 12.00 -11.25 30.71
C ALA A 144 12.73 -10.07 30.07
N TRP A 145 14.00 -9.88 30.40
CA TRP A 145 14.86 -8.81 29.88
C TRP A 145 16.32 -9.23 29.97
N HIS A 146 17.22 -8.51 29.28
CA HIS A 146 18.64 -8.73 29.52
C HIS A 146 19.19 -7.85 30.64
N GLY A 147 20.20 -8.33 31.35
CA GLY A 147 20.94 -7.53 32.33
C GLY A 147 22.19 -8.24 32.82
N ASP A 148 23.17 -7.47 33.26
CA ASP A 148 24.40 -7.95 33.89
C ASP A 148 24.13 -8.25 35.37
N VAL A 149 24.35 -9.50 35.80
CA VAL A 149 24.04 -9.95 37.18
C VAL A 149 25.16 -10.76 37.85
N ASP A 150 26.31 -10.91 37.20
CA ASP A 150 27.46 -11.61 37.77
C ASP A 150 28.78 -10.85 37.54
N ASP A 151 29.90 -11.58 37.48
CA ASP A 151 31.25 -10.98 37.42
C ASP A 151 31.82 -10.96 35.99
N ASP A 152 31.12 -11.54 35.01
CA ASP A 152 31.57 -11.61 33.62
C ASP A 152 30.98 -10.46 32.77
N PRO A 153 31.54 -10.20 31.56
CA PRO A 153 31.14 -9.05 30.75
C PRO A 153 29.93 -9.31 29.84
N GLU A 154 29.45 -10.56 29.77
CA GLU A 154 28.27 -10.91 28.99
C GLU A 154 26.99 -10.49 29.73
N LEU A 155 25.92 -10.25 28.98
CA LEU A 155 24.61 -9.95 29.57
C LEU A 155 23.78 -11.22 29.69
N GLU A 156 22.96 -11.30 30.74
CA GLU A 156 22.13 -12.46 31.04
C GLU A 156 20.66 -12.26 30.73
N VAL A 157 19.92 -13.34 30.48
CA VAL A 157 18.45 -13.25 30.37
C VAL A 157 17.81 -13.58 31.70
N LEU A 158 17.13 -12.57 32.25
CA LEU A 158 16.44 -12.62 33.51
C LEU A 158 14.96 -12.88 33.28
N PHE A 159 14.33 -13.58 34.23
CA PHE A 159 12.91 -13.88 34.24
C PHE A 159 12.30 -13.60 35.61
N VAL A 160 11.09 -13.02 35.60
CA VAL A 160 10.28 -12.89 36.80
C VAL A 160 8.80 -13.02 36.47
N SER A 161 8.00 -13.38 37.47
CA SER A 161 6.54 -13.40 37.40
C SER A 161 5.94 -12.62 38.55
N ASP A 162 4.77 -12.03 38.33
CA ASP A 162 3.98 -11.44 39.40
C ASP A 162 3.11 -12.54 40.03
N SER A 163 3.27 -12.74 41.33
CA SER A 163 2.48 -13.73 42.08
C SER A 163 1.01 -13.34 42.17
N ILE A 164 0.66 -12.06 42.01
CA ILE A 164 -0.69 -11.49 42.20
C ILE A 164 -1.42 -12.13 43.39
N GLU A 165 -1.09 -11.69 44.60
CA GLU A 165 -1.69 -12.19 45.83
C GLU A 165 -2.90 -11.33 46.21
N HIS A 166 -4.04 -11.97 46.50
CA HIS A 166 -5.25 -11.29 46.97
C HIS A 166 -5.73 -10.11 46.08
N GLY A 167 -5.37 -10.11 44.78
CA GLY A 167 -5.70 -9.05 43.83
C GLY A 167 -4.78 -7.83 43.88
N PHE A 168 -3.66 -7.89 44.59
CA PHE A 168 -2.60 -6.88 44.58
C PHE A 168 -1.51 -7.24 43.58
N TYR A 169 -1.11 -6.27 42.77
CA TYR A 169 -0.11 -6.40 41.72
C TYR A 169 1.24 -5.89 42.19
N GLY A 170 2.32 -6.30 41.49
CA GLY A 170 3.68 -5.94 41.83
C GLY A 170 4.26 -6.75 42.99
N HIS A 171 3.71 -7.94 43.24
CA HIS A 171 4.24 -8.89 44.23
C HIS A 171 5.15 -9.87 43.49
N TRP A 172 6.38 -9.45 43.25
CA TRP A 172 7.34 -10.17 42.42
C TRP A 172 7.87 -11.44 43.11
N ASN A 173 7.89 -12.54 42.35
CA ASN A 173 8.66 -13.72 42.72
C ASN A 173 10.17 -13.46 42.60
N ASP A 174 10.99 -14.37 43.14
CA ASP A 174 12.44 -14.28 43.00
C ASP A 174 12.85 -14.32 41.51
N THR A 175 13.69 -13.37 41.09
CA THR A 175 14.23 -13.32 39.73
C THR A 175 15.11 -14.54 39.45
N GLN A 176 14.89 -15.19 38.31
CA GLN A 176 15.70 -16.32 37.82
C GLN A 176 16.59 -15.88 36.66
N VAL A 177 17.86 -16.30 36.66
CA VAL A 177 18.71 -16.29 35.46
C VAL A 177 18.34 -17.51 34.62
N ILE A 178 17.78 -17.28 33.43
CA ILE A 178 17.25 -18.36 32.58
C ILE A 178 18.15 -18.68 31.39
N ILE A 179 19.02 -17.75 31.02
CA ILE A 179 20.14 -17.97 30.10
C ILE A 179 21.34 -17.30 30.77
N ASP A 180 22.36 -18.11 31.01
CA ASP A 180 23.63 -17.79 31.68
C ASP A 180 24.74 -17.84 30.61
N ASN A 181 25.00 -16.71 29.96
CA ASN A 181 25.99 -16.50 28.92
C ASN A 181 27.40 -16.45 29.53
N PRO A 182 28.45 -16.72 28.74
CA PRO A 182 28.40 -17.19 27.36
C PRO A 182 27.97 -18.67 27.24
N ILE A 183 27.12 -18.96 26.25
CA ILE A 183 26.64 -20.31 25.96
C ILE A 183 27.57 -20.99 24.92
N THR A 184 27.90 -22.26 25.15
CA THR A 184 28.61 -23.10 24.18
C THR A 184 27.63 -23.81 23.25
N ILE A 185 27.78 -23.65 21.94
CA ILE A 185 26.96 -24.30 20.91
C ILE A 185 27.83 -25.18 20.02
N THR A 186 27.36 -26.39 19.71
CA THR A 186 27.96 -27.27 18.69
C THR A 186 27.06 -27.30 17.47
N ALA A 187 27.55 -26.78 16.35
CA ALA A 187 26.83 -26.75 15.08
C ALA A 187 26.71 -28.18 14.48
N PRO A 188 25.78 -28.40 13.52
CA PRO A 188 25.59 -29.69 12.85
C PRO A 188 26.84 -30.28 12.20
N ASP A 189 27.77 -29.45 11.71
CA ASP A 189 29.06 -29.91 11.16
C ASP A 189 30.10 -30.34 12.21
N GLY A 190 29.78 -30.19 13.49
CA GLY A 190 30.64 -30.53 14.64
C GLY A 190 31.53 -29.39 15.14
N SER A 191 31.50 -28.22 14.50
CA SER A 191 32.22 -27.03 14.96
C SER A 191 31.59 -26.48 16.24
N VAL A 192 32.42 -25.92 17.12
CA VAL A 192 31.99 -25.43 18.44
C VAL A 192 32.28 -23.93 18.57
N THR A 193 31.27 -23.16 18.96
CA THR A 193 31.41 -21.75 19.38
C THR A 193 31.24 -21.65 20.90
N TYR A 194 32.11 -20.87 21.56
CA TYR A 194 32.21 -20.81 23.04
C TYR A 194 31.76 -19.49 23.64
N ASN A 195 31.54 -18.46 22.82
CA ASN A 195 31.32 -17.09 23.23
C ASN A 195 29.93 -16.58 22.85
N ASN A 196 28.93 -17.46 22.66
CA ASN A 196 27.61 -17.00 22.22
C ASN A 196 26.92 -16.24 23.36
N GLU A 197 26.37 -15.07 23.07
CA GLU A 197 25.70 -14.20 24.03
C GLU A 197 24.26 -13.96 23.54
N PHE A 198 23.29 -14.65 24.14
CA PHE A 198 21.88 -14.60 23.72
C PHE A 198 21.06 -13.63 24.60
N ILE A 199 20.69 -12.44 24.11
CA ILE A 199 20.24 -11.34 25.01
C ILE A 199 19.05 -10.47 24.55
N TRP A 200 18.42 -10.68 23.40
CA TRP A 200 17.23 -9.89 23.02
C TRP A 200 15.96 -10.72 23.15
N PRO A 201 15.38 -10.86 24.36
CA PRO A 201 14.35 -11.84 24.63
C PRO A 201 13.01 -11.49 23.98
N THR A 202 12.29 -12.51 23.54
CA THR A 202 10.89 -12.48 23.13
C THR A 202 10.17 -13.66 23.77
N MET A 203 9.00 -13.42 24.37
CA MET A 203 8.28 -14.43 25.16
C MET A 203 6.90 -14.75 24.58
N GLN A 204 6.56 -16.04 24.64
CA GLN A 204 5.26 -16.59 24.27
C GLN A 204 4.82 -17.64 25.31
N ILE A 205 3.52 -17.80 25.49
CA ILE A 205 2.93 -18.87 26.31
C ILE A 205 2.10 -19.74 25.37
N GLY A 206 2.27 -21.06 25.49
CA GLY A 206 1.53 -22.05 24.72
C GLY A 206 1.09 -23.23 25.58
N PRO A 207 0.48 -24.25 24.96
CA PRO A 207 0.10 -25.47 25.66
C PRO A 207 1.33 -26.23 26.18
N SER A 208 1.12 -27.05 27.21
CA SER A 208 2.16 -27.89 27.84
C SER A 208 1.86 -29.38 27.64
N PRO A 209 2.90 -30.25 27.53
CA PRO A 209 2.73 -31.69 27.61
C PRO A 209 2.39 -32.18 29.04
N VAL A 210 2.56 -31.32 30.05
CA VAL A 210 2.25 -31.63 31.45
C VAL A 210 0.79 -31.27 31.74
N ALA A 211 0.00 -32.27 32.13
CA ALA A 211 -1.43 -32.09 32.39
C ALA A 211 -1.70 -30.97 33.42
N GLY A 212 -2.59 -30.03 33.06
CA GLY A 212 -2.98 -28.91 33.91
C GLY A 212 -1.97 -27.77 33.99
N LYS A 213 -0.95 -27.76 33.13
CA LYS A 213 0.04 -26.70 33.03
C LYS A 213 -0.02 -26.00 31.66
N SER A 214 0.51 -24.78 31.63
CA SER A 214 0.91 -24.04 30.43
C SER A 214 2.44 -24.09 30.32
N ARG A 215 2.98 -23.79 29.13
CA ARG A 215 4.44 -23.70 28.93
C ARG A 215 4.80 -22.28 28.50
N VAL A 216 5.76 -21.68 29.20
CA VAL A 216 6.37 -20.42 28.82
C VAL A 216 7.61 -20.70 27.99
N TYR A 217 7.82 -19.91 26.94
CA TYR A 217 8.97 -19.96 26.06
C TYR A 217 9.59 -18.57 25.97
N VAL A 218 10.90 -18.46 26.18
CA VAL A 218 11.67 -17.22 26.04
C VAL A 218 12.78 -17.47 25.03
N LEU A 219 12.64 -16.88 23.84
CA LEU A 219 13.66 -16.91 22.80
C LEU A 219 14.58 -15.71 22.96
N ALA A 220 15.89 -15.94 22.96
CA ALA A 220 16.90 -14.91 22.88
C ALA A 220 17.81 -15.13 21.66
N ARG A 221 18.37 -14.04 21.13
CA ARG A 221 19.21 -14.01 19.92
C ARG A 221 20.65 -13.69 20.25
N ASN A 222 21.55 -14.33 19.53
CA ASN A 222 23.00 -14.19 19.71
C ASN A 222 23.49 -12.84 19.20
N THR A 223 24.29 -12.13 19.99
CA THR A 223 24.98 -10.90 19.55
C THR A 223 26.32 -11.19 18.86
N GLN A 224 26.87 -12.38 19.08
CA GLN A 224 28.17 -12.78 18.59
C GLN A 224 28.02 -13.58 17.30
N SER A 225 29.06 -13.49 16.46
CA SER A 225 29.14 -14.28 15.23
C SER A 225 30.31 -15.24 15.28
N GLY A 226 30.09 -16.45 14.80
CA GLY A 226 31.20 -17.32 14.37
C GLY A 226 31.74 -16.94 12.98
N SER A 227 31.03 -16.12 12.22
CA SER A 227 31.39 -15.67 10.87
C SER A 227 32.17 -14.35 10.89
N THR A 228 32.96 -14.10 9.83
CA THR A 228 33.73 -12.85 9.70
C THR A 228 32.91 -11.63 9.26
N PHE A 229 31.61 -11.79 8.96
CA PHE A 229 30.81 -10.78 8.26
C PHE A 229 29.79 -10.03 9.13
N GLY A 230 29.79 -10.27 10.45
CA GLY A 230 28.84 -9.68 11.40
C GLY A 230 27.92 -10.72 12.04
N ALA A 231 27.07 -10.31 12.97
CA ALA A 231 26.20 -11.22 13.72
C ALA A 231 25.22 -11.97 12.81
N SER A 232 25.22 -13.30 12.88
CA SER A 232 24.27 -14.18 12.18
C SER A 232 23.04 -14.48 13.04
N ASP A 233 22.97 -13.94 14.26
CA ASP A 233 21.78 -13.91 15.12
C ASP A 233 21.07 -15.28 15.30
N ASN A 234 21.81 -16.38 15.49
CA ASN A 234 21.19 -17.65 15.86
C ASN A 234 20.44 -17.54 17.20
N ALA A 235 19.51 -18.46 17.43
CA ALA A 235 18.54 -18.37 18.52
C ALA A 235 18.73 -19.47 19.59
N TYR A 236 18.50 -19.10 20.83
CA TYR A 236 18.44 -19.99 21.99
C TYR A 236 17.13 -19.77 22.74
N ILE A 237 16.42 -20.86 23.04
CA ILE A 237 15.06 -20.81 23.57
C ILE A 237 15.05 -21.55 24.91
N ALA A 238 14.76 -20.81 25.99
CA ALA A 238 14.48 -21.38 27.29
C ALA A 238 12.97 -21.64 27.43
N TYR A 239 12.57 -22.76 28.01
CA TYR A 239 11.17 -23.07 28.26
C TYR A 239 10.92 -23.82 29.57
N ALA A 240 9.76 -23.58 30.18
CA ALA A 240 9.37 -24.18 31.46
C ALA A 240 7.85 -24.36 31.58
N ASP A 241 7.44 -25.40 32.31
CA ASP A 241 6.02 -25.70 32.57
C ASP A 241 5.55 -25.12 33.91
N PHE A 242 4.43 -24.42 33.89
CA PHE A 242 3.87 -23.75 35.07
C PHE A 242 2.33 -23.86 35.12
N ASN A 243 1.76 -23.56 36.27
CA ASN A 243 0.34 -23.20 36.40
C ASN A 243 0.20 -21.99 37.33
N GLY A 244 -1.00 -21.42 37.44
CA GLY A 244 -1.23 -20.25 38.28
C GLY A 244 -0.85 -20.43 39.76
N ASN A 245 -0.97 -21.64 40.31
CA ASN A 245 -0.58 -21.92 41.70
C ASN A 245 0.94 -21.94 41.87
N ASP A 246 1.69 -22.43 40.88
CA ASP A 246 3.15 -22.40 40.90
C ASP A 246 3.63 -20.94 41.01
N LEU A 247 3.04 -20.03 40.23
CA LEU A 247 3.37 -18.61 40.26
C LEU A 247 2.93 -17.92 41.56
N GLU A 248 1.73 -18.23 42.06
CA GLU A 248 1.21 -17.60 43.28
C GLU A 248 2.01 -18.01 44.53
N ASN A 249 2.52 -19.24 44.58
CA ASN A 249 3.32 -19.72 45.70
C ASN A 249 4.83 -19.47 45.53
N GLY A 250 5.25 -18.74 44.49
CA GLY A 250 6.65 -18.47 44.19
C GLY A 250 7.49 -19.73 43.97
N VAL A 251 6.92 -20.77 43.36
CA VAL A 251 7.65 -21.99 43.03
C VAL A 251 8.61 -21.67 41.86
N PRO A 252 9.94 -21.81 42.04
CA PRO A 252 10.89 -21.55 40.96
C PRO A 252 10.64 -22.48 39.77
N LEU A 253 10.59 -21.92 38.56
CA LEU A 253 10.36 -22.69 37.35
C LEU A 253 11.62 -23.49 36.98
N ILE A 254 11.41 -24.69 36.42
CA ILE A 254 12.49 -25.57 35.95
C ILE A 254 12.64 -25.38 34.45
N TRP A 255 13.78 -24.81 34.05
CA TRP A 255 14.06 -24.42 32.67
C TRP A 255 14.77 -25.53 31.89
N SER A 256 14.31 -25.75 30.67
CA SER A 256 14.98 -26.54 29.63
C SER A 256 15.30 -25.62 28.45
N HIS A 257 16.18 -26.08 27.54
CA HIS A 257 16.67 -25.23 26.46
C HIS A 257 16.79 -25.98 25.13
N THR A 258 16.63 -25.24 24.04
CA THR A 258 16.96 -25.70 22.68
C THR A 258 17.55 -24.54 21.87
N SER A 259 18.45 -24.86 20.94
CA SER A 259 18.84 -23.98 19.83
C SER A 259 18.17 -24.43 18.53
N ILE A 260 18.29 -23.64 17.46
CA ILE A 260 17.85 -24.02 16.11
C ILE A 260 19.08 -24.47 15.30
N PRO A 261 19.27 -25.78 15.04
CA PRO A 261 20.53 -26.31 14.51
C PRO A 261 20.96 -25.69 13.17
N GLN A 262 20.01 -25.34 12.30
CA GLN A 262 20.33 -24.70 11.03
C GLN A 262 20.83 -23.26 11.19
N LEU A 263 20.30 -22.50 12.15
CA LEU A 263 20.82 -21.17 12.46
C LEU A 263 22.20 -21.27 13.13
N ASP A 264 22.43 -22.28 13.97
CA ASP A 264 23.75 -22.57 14.53
C ASP A 264 24.79 -22.84 13.43
N GLN A 265 24.38 -23.54 12.36
CA GLN A 265 25.24 -23.75 11.19
C GLN A 265 25.49 -22.46 10.41
N TRP A 266 24.48 -21.61 10.23
CA TRP A 266 24.64 -20.32 9.55
C TRP A 266 25.59 -19.40 10.31
N ASN A 267 25.59 -19.46 11.64
CA ASN A 267 26.43 -18.62 12.49
C ASN A 267 27.94 -18.81 12.28
N ILE A 268 28.36 -19.98 11.78
CA ILE A 268 29.78 -20.30 11.54
C ILE A 268 30.15 -20.34 10.06
N ASP A 269 29.17 -20.19 9.15
CA ASP A 269 29.40 -20.27 7.71
C ASP A 269 30.30 -19.11 7.24
N GLN A 270 31.45 -19.47 6.66
CA GLN A 270 32.44 -18.50 6.14
C GLN A 270 32.27 -18.26 4.63
N SER A 271 31.44 -19.07 3.97
CA SER A 271 31.24 -19.02 2.51
C SER A 271 30.07 -18.13 2.12
N ILE A 272 29.01 -18.17 2.93
CA ILE A 272 27.79 -17.40 2.74
C ILE A 272 27.39 -16.83 4.09
N TYR A 273 27.28 -15.51 4.15
CA TYR A 273 26.73 -14.84 5.32
C TYR A 273 25.21 -14.79 5.21
N ARG A 274 24.53 -15.56 6.07
CA ARG A 274 23.08 -15.50 6.25
C ARG A 274 22.73 -14.81 7.54
N ARG A 275 21.95 -13.74 7.42
CA ARG A 275 21.43 -13.01 8.57
C ARG A 275 19.91 -13.13 8.68
N PRO A 276 19.38 -13.76 9.73
CA PRO A 276 17.95 -13.93 9.95
C PRO A 276 17.30 -12.67 10.52
N PHE A 277 16.07 -12.43 10.08
CA PHE A 277 15.13 -11.43 10.57
C PHE A 277 13.81 -12.18 10.82
N HIS A 278 13.76 -12.87 11.96
CA HIS A 278 12.65 -13.74 12.32
C HIS A 278 12.02 -13.33 13.64
N ALA A 279 10.75 -13.65 13.79
CA ALA A 279 9.97 -13.46 15.01
C ALA A 279 9.38 -14.80 15.50
N PHE A 280 9.14 -14.87 16.81
CA PHE A 280 8.79 -16.10 17.51
C PHE A 280 7.31 -16.15 17.88
N THR A 281 6.64 -17.25 17.59
CA THR A 281 5.26 -17.53 18.02
C THR A 281 5.00 -19.02 18.26
N VAL A 282 3.86 -19.34 18.88
CA VAL A 282 3.46 -20.71 19.24
C VAL A 282 1.99 -20.90 18.90
N ASP A 283 1.63 -22.04 18.30
CA ASP A 283 0.23 -22.37 18.03
C ASP A 283 -0.43 -23.16 19.17
N ASN A 284 -1.75 -23.32 19.06
CA ASN A 284 -2.57 -24.07 20.02
C ASN A 284 -2.29 -25.58 20.03
N SER A 285 -1.52 -26.10 19.08
CA SER A 285 -1.09 -27.51 19.04
C SER A 285 0.26 -27.71 19.74
N GLY A 286 0.93 -26.63 20.17
CA GLY A 286 2.25 -26.70 20.79
C GLY A 286 3.39 -26.77 19.78
N ASN A 287 3.17 -26.36 18.53
CA ASN A 287 4.26 -26.13 17.59
C ASN A 287 4.85 -24.74 17.82
N LEU A 288 6.17 -24.67 17.87
CA LEU A 288 6.92 -23.42 17.93
C LEU A 288 7.27 -23.01 16.51
N TYR A 289 7.11 -21.72 16.21
CA TYR A 289 7.48 -21.12 14.94
C TYR A 289 8.50 -20.01 15.17
N TYR A 290 9.59 -20.05 14.43
CA TYR A 290 10.49 -18.92 14.25
C TYR A 290 10.47 -18.56 12.76
N ALA A 291 9.73 -17.51 12.43
CA ALA A 291 9.31 -17.20 11.07
C ALA A 291 9.69 -15.77 10.68
N GLY A 292 10.09 -15.57 9.44
CA GLY A 292 10.44 -14.26 8.88
C GLY A 292 11.18 -14.42 7.57
N TYR A 293 12.23 -13.61 7.37
CA TYR A 293 13.11 -13.73 6.21
C TYR A 293 14.58 -13.68 6.63
N HIS A 294 15.49 -13.99 5.72
CA HIS A 294 16.91 -13.71 5.90
C HIS A 294 17.49 -12.90 4.75
N ARG A 295 18.70 -12.38 4.96
CA ARG A 295 19.55 -11.82 3.91
C ARG A 295 20.72 -12.75 3.69
N ALA A 296 21.06 -12.98 2.42
CA ALA A 296 22.15 -13.84 2.00
C ALA A 296 23.18 -13.06 1.18
N LEU A 297 24.43 -13.09 1.63
CA LEU A 297 25.55 -12.40 1.00
C LEU A 297 26.72 -13.38 0.78
N GLY A 298 27.42 -13.22 -0.33
CA GLY A 298 28.64 -13.99 -0.61
C GLY A 298 29.79 -13.64 0.35
N ALA A 299 30.91 -14.35 0.20
CA ALA A 299 32.11 -14.15 1.02
C ALA A 299 32.78 -12.76 0.88
N ASP A 300 32.26 -11.87 0.04
CA ASP A 300 32.69 -10.47 -0.02
C ASP A 300 31.85 -9.55 0.89
N GLY A 301 30.77 -10.08 1.51
CA GLY A 301 29.85 -9.33 2.36
C GLY A 301 29.01 -8.28 1.61
N ILE A 302 29.01 -8.30 0.27
CA ILE A 302 28.39 -7.27 -0.58
C ILE A 302 27.51 -7.91 -1.66
N THR A 303 27.98 -8.97 -2.30
CA THR A 303 27.24 -9.62 -3.40
C THR A 303 26.04 -10.35 -2.83
N SER A 304 24.84 -9.90 -3.21
CA SER A 304 23.58 -10.57 -2.86
C SER A 304 23.51 -11.95 -3.51
N ILE A 305 23.09 -12.94 -2.72
CA ILE A 305 22.80 -14.29 -3.18
C ILE A 305 21.29 -14.40 -3.35
N ASP A 306 20.86 -14.80 -4.54
CA ASP A 306 19.46 -15.05 -4.85
C ASP A 306 19.11 -16.49 -4.44
N GLU A 307 18.35 -16.61 -3.35
CA GLU A 307 17.81 -17.86 -2.82
C GLU A 307 16.42 -17.63 -2.21
N GLU A 308 15.74 -18.68 -1.78
CA GLU A 308 14.46 -18.57 -1.08
C GLU A 308 14.65 -17.90 0.29
N LEU A 309 14.27 -16.62 0.39
CA LEU A 309 14.57 -15.76 1.55
C LEU A 309 13.56 -15.85 2.69
N LEU A 310 12.32 -16.29 2.44
CA LEU A 310 11.34 -16.49 3.51
C LEU A 310 11.64 -17.79 4.24
N ASP A 311 11.60 -17.77 5.58
CA ASP A 311 11.91 -18.93 6.42
C ASP A 311 10.79 -19.21 7.41
N ILE A 312 10.41 -20.49 7.51
CA ILE A 312 9.56 -21.02 8.58
C ILE A 312 10.33 -22.14 9.28
N PHE A 313 10.92 -21.83 10.44
CA PHE A 313 11.46 -22.86 11.33
C PHE A 313 10.36 -23.36 12.25
N VAL A 314 10.13 -24.67 12.27
CA VAL A 314 9.09 -25.32 13.08
C VAL A 314 9.72 -26.32 14.04
N CYS A 315 9.36 -26.26 15.31
CA CYS A 315 9.63 -27.31 16.28
C CYS A 315 8.32 -27.86 16.86
N PRO A 316 7.95 -29.11 16.55
CA PRO A 316 6.75 -29.72 17.10
C PRO A 316 6.98 -30.20 18.54
N ASN A 317 5.95 -30.84 19.11
CA ASN A 317 6.04 -31.48 20.43
C ASN A 317 6.49 -30.51 21.53
N TYR A 318 5.87 -29.33 21.59
CA TYR A 318 6.07 -28.36 22.68
C TYR A 318 7.53 -27.90 22.84
N GLY A 319 8.27 -27.83 21.73
CA GLY A 319 9.69 -27.43 21.70
C GLY A 319 10.68 -28.55 21.94
N GLU A 320 10.22 -29.80 22.14
CA GLU A 320 11.07 -30.98 22.34
C GLU A 320 11.23 -31.83 21.07
N GLY A 321 10.61 -31.39 19.97
CA GLY A 321 10.67 -32.04 18.66
C GLY A 321 11.99 -31.81 17.92
N GLN A 322 12.03 -32.30 16.67
CA GLN A 322 13.12 -31.96 15.75
C GLN A 322 12.76 -30.70 14.96
N TRP A 323 13.69 -29.76 14.89
CA TRP A 323 13.55 -28.55 14.08
C TRP A 323 13.55 -28.89 12.59
N THR A 324 12.61 -28.31 11.86
CA THR A 324 12.55 -28.34 10.39
C THR A 324 12.44 -26.93 9.83
N ARG A 325 12.99 -26.70 8.64
CA ARG A 325 12.86 -25.43 7.91
C ARG A 325 12.06 -25.64 6.64
N LEU A 326 11.09 -24.77 6.38
CA LEU A 326 10.55 -24.51 5.05
C LEU A 326 11.05 -23.16 4.56
N SER A 327 11.29 -23.04 3.25
CA SER A 327 11.71 -21.80 2.62
C SER A 327 10.87 -21.47 1.39
N PHE A 328 10.70 -20.18 1.13
CA PHE A 328 9.90 -19.67 0.01
C PHE A 328 10.54 -18.41 -0.59
N TRP A 329 10.15 -18.09 -1.82
CA TRP A 329 10.56 -16.85 -2.49
C TRP A 329 9.79 -15.65 -1.92
N ASP A 330 10.48 -14.52 -1.73
CA ASP A 330 9.91 -13.23 -1.29
C ASP A 330 9.53 -12.32 -2.47
N GLN A 331 9.68 -12.80 -3.70
CA GLN A 331 9.54 -11.97 -4.90
C GLN A 331 8.07 -11.81 -5.29
N LEU A 332 7.60 -10.56 -5.37
CA LEU A 332 6.32 -10.20 -5.98
C LEU A 332 6.61 -9.52 -7.33
N PRO A 333 6.35 -10.21 -8.45
CA PRO A 333 6.61 -9.66 -9.78
C PRO A 333 5.82 -8.38 -10.05
N THR A 334 6.42 -7.48 -10.82
CA THR A 334 5.76 -6.28 -11.37
C THR A 334 6.32 -6.00 -12.77
N TRP A 335 5.97 -4.86 -13.36
CA TRP A 335 6.41 -4.45 -14.70
C TRP A 335 7.04 -3.05 -14.66
N ASN A 336 7.90 -2.73 -15.63
CA ASN A 336 8.55 -1.42 -15.68
C ASN A 336 7.71 -0.45 -16.54
N PRO A 337 7.12 0.61 -15.97
CA PRO A 337 6.25 1.49 -16.73
C PRO A 337 7.01 2.30 -17.78
N PRO A 338 6.38 2.70 -18.90
CA PRO A 338 6.99 3.61 -19.86
C PRO A 338 7.45 4.91 -19.19
N ALA A 339 8.62 5.41 -19.58
CA ALA A 339 9.21 6.59 -18.97
C ALA A 339 8.42 7.88 -19.25
N SER A 340 7.72 7.94 -20.39
CA SER A 340 6.79 9.03 -20.72
C SER A 340 5.78 8.58 -21.78
N PRO A 341 4.71 9.35 -22.07
CA PRO A 341 3.74 8.99 -23.12
C PRO A 341 4.36 8.80 -24.51
N ASN A 342 5.52 9.44 -24.75
CA ASN A 342 6.23 9.40 -26.03
C ASN A 342 7.52 8.56 -25.96
N ASN A 343 7.83 7.97 -24.81
CA ASN A 343 9.01 7.14 -24.61
C ASN A 343 8.60 5.78 -24.02
N PRO A 344 8.46 4.73 -24.85
CA PRO A 344 8.07 3.41 -24.39
C PRO A 344 9.17 2.65 -23.64
N ALA A 345 10.38 3.22 -23.49
CA ALA A 345 11.41 2.63 -22.66
C ALA A 345 10.98 2.63 -21.18
N GLY A 346 11.37 1.60 -20.43
CA GLY A 346 11.07 1.52 -18.99
C GLY A 346 11.65 2.68 -18.18
N TYR A 347 10.89 3.15 -17.19
CA TYR A 347 11.23 4.26 -16.31
C TYR A 347 12.34 3.89 -15.32
N PHE A 348 12.24 2.71 -14.71
CA PHE A 348 13.25 2.23 -13.77
C PHE A 348 14.47 1.69 -14.52
N VAL A 349 15.66 2.11 -14.10
CA VAL A 349 16.92 1.81 -14.77
C VAL A 349 17.91 1.14 -13.82
N ASP A 350 18.84 0.37 -14.39
CA ASP A 350 19.98 -0.21 -13.70
C ASP A 350 21.04 0.85 -13.31
N SER A 351 22.11 0.40 -12.65
CA SER A 351 23.23 1.26 -12.24
C SER A 351 24.01 1.91 -13.42
N PHE A 352 23.75 1.49 -14.66
CA PHE A 352 24.33 2.05 -15.89
C PHE A 352 23.33 2.91 -16.67
N GLY A 353 22.13 3.12 -16.13
CA GLY A 353 21.06 3.91 -16.76
C GLY A 353 20.33 3.19 -17.90
N GLN A 354 20.42 1.86 -18.00
CA GLN A 354 19.62 1.07 -18.94
C GLN A 354 18.28 0.68 -18.31
N PRO A 355 17.15 0.78 -19.04
CA PRO A 355 15.86 0.33 -18.53
C PRO A 355 15.89 -1.14 -18.10
N LEU A 356 15.42 -1.40 -16.88
CA LEU A 356 15.22 -2.76 -16.36
C LEU A 356 14.09 -3.44 -17.15
N SER A 357 14.23 -4.71 -17.47
CA SER A 357 13.10 -5.51 -17.97
C SER A 357 12.17 -5.92 -16.81
N ASP A 358 10.93 -6.30 -17.13
CA ASP A 358 9.93 -6.68 -16.12
C ASP A 358 10.40 -7.82 -15.21
N ASP A 359 11.15 -8.80 -15.76
CA ASP A 359 11.73 -9.90 -14.98
C ASP A 359 12.86 -9.47 -14.04
N GLN A 360 13.41 -8.26 -14.22
CA GLN A 360 14.43 -7.67 -13.36
C GLN A 360 13.86 -6.78 -12.24
N LEU A 361 12.55 -6.55 -12.22
CA LEU A 361 11.88 -5.64 -11.28
C LEU A 361 10.82 -6.38 -10.45
N SER A 362 10.87 -6.22 -9.13
CA SER A 362 9.92 -6.88 -8.23
C SER A 362 9.85 -6.20 -6.88
N PHE A 363 8.73 -6.36 -6.17
CA PHE A 363 8.72 -6.05 -4.75
C PHE A 363 9.34 -7.21 -3.96
N ARG A 364 10.22 -6.88 -3.03
CA ARG A 364 10.93 -7.84 -2.18
C ARG A 364 11.07 -7.28 -0.77
N ILE A 365 11.24 -8.13 0.23
CA ILE A 365 11.32 -7.65 1.62
C ILE A 365 12.60 -6.83 1.81
N ALA A 366 12.46 -5.65 2.42
CA ALA A 366 13.57 -4.79 2.78
C ALA A 366 13.26 -4.06 4.09
N ASN A 367 14.31 -3.68 4.83
CA ASN A 367 14.20 -2.79 5.99
C ASN A 367 13.17 -3.23 7.05
N CYS A 368 13.03 -4.54 7.32
CA CYS A 368 11.99 -5.07 8.21
C CYS A 368 12.56 -5.97 9.33
N SER A 369 13.42 -5.44 10.18
CA SER A 369 14.05 -6.19 11.27
C SER A 369 13.23 -6.26 12.58
N ASN A 370 12.31 -5.32 12.79
CA ASN A 370 11.53 -5.15 14.02
C ASN A 370 10.04 -5.45 13.79
N HIS A 371 9.75 -6.60 13.20
CA HIS A 371 8.40 -7.16 13.11
C HIS A 371 8.12 -8.18 14.22
N ASN A 372 6.90 -8.67 14.35
CA ASN A 372 6.56 -9.82 15.20
C ASN A 372 5.92 -10.94 14.38
N ALA A 373 5.70 -12.11 14.99
CA ALA A 373 4.90 -13.17 14.43
C ALA A 373 3.65 -13.35 15.30
N SER A 374 2.52 -13.62 14.66
CA SER A 374 1.22 -13.80 15.30
C SER A 374 0.52 -15.03 14.75
N VAL A 375 -0.48 -15.53 15.48
CA VAL A 375 -1.27 -16.70 15.08
C VAL A 375 -2.74 -16.33 15.03
N ASP A 376 -3.44 -16.86 14.03
CA ASP A 376 -4.89 -16.70 13.88
C ASP A 376 -5.68 -17.90 14.44
N GLN A 377 -7.00 -17.89 14.30
CA GLN A 377 -7.84 -18.99 14.78
C GLN A 377 -7.68 -20.31 14.03
N HIS A 378 -7.18 -20.24 12.79
CA HIS A 378 -6.93 -21.41 11.97
C HIS A 378 -5.54 -22.01 12.23
N GLY A 379 -4.73 -21.37 13.07
CA GLY A 379 -3.34 -21.76 13.33
C GLY A 379 -2.36 -21.25 12.28
N ARG A 380 -2.79 -20.35 11.37
CA ARG A 380 -1.90 -19.72 10.39
C ARG A 380 -0.98 -18.72 11.09
N VAL A 381 0.26 -18.65 10.64
CA VAL A 381 1.30 -17.77 11.17
C VAL A 381 1.39 -16.54 10.29
N HIS A 382 1.12 -15.37 10.87
CA HIS A 382 1.18 -14.07 10.22
C HIS A 382 2.49 -13.37 10.56
N VAL A 383 3.20 -12.88 9.54
CA VAL A 383 4.42 -12.08 9.71
C VAL A 383 4.30 -10.82 8.85
N PRO A 384 4.19 -9.63 9.46
CA PRO A 384 4.07 -8.38 8.72
C PRO A 384 5.46 -7.93 8.28
N CYS A 385 5.56 -7.41 7.06
CA CYS A 385 6.82 -7.08 6.39
C CYS A 385 6.72 -5.78 5.58
N ILE A 386 7.87 -5.10 5.43
CA ILE A 386 8.01 -3.99 4.48
C ILE A 386 8.57 -4.54 3.17
N TYR A 387 7.87 -4.28 2.06
CA TYR A 387 8.27 -4.67 0.72
C TYR A 387 8.69 -3.44 -0.07
N ALA A 388 9.93 -3.45 -0.57
CA ALA A 388 10.49 -2.41 -1.41
C ALA A 388 10.54 -2.83 -2.87
N LEU A 389 10.23 -1.91 -3.78
CA LEU A 389 10.55 -2.09 -5.19
C LEU A 389 12.07 -2.29 -5.34
N SER A 390 12.46 -3.41 -5.93
CA SER A 390 13.84 -3.89 -5.96
C SER A 390 14.21 -4.38 -7.35
N SER A 391 15.48 -4.21 -7.70
CA SER A 391 16.06 -4.88 -8.85
C SER A 391 16.69 -6.21 -8.45
N ASN A 392 16.85 -7.12 -9.42
CA ASN A 392 17.57 -8.38 -9.21
C ASN A 392 19.09 -8.18 -8.96
N GLU A 393 19.60 -6.96 -9.11
CA GLU A 393 21.01 -6.60 -8.83
C GLU A 393 21.27 -6.27 -7.35
N GLY A 394 20.32 -6.56 -6.45
CA GLY A 394 20.46 -6.28 -5.02
C GLY A 394 20.31 -4.79 -4.67
N HIS A 395 19.62 -4.02 -5.52
CA HIS A 395 19.30 -2.61 -5.28
C HIS A 395 17.80 -2.43 -4.99
N TYR A 396 17.42 -1.34 -4.35
CA TYR A 396 16.02 -1.00 -4.09
C TYR A 396 15.75 0.51 -4.14
N TYR A 397 14.48 0.86 -4.31
CA TYR A 397 13.98 2.23 -4.38
C TYR A 397 13.32 2.63 -3.04
N PRO A 398 13.91 3.55 -2.25
CA PRO A 398 13.46 3.84 -0.88
C PRO A 398 12.06 4.48 -0.78
N ASP A 399 11.56 5.14 -1.81
CA ASP A 399 10.22 5.75 -1.77
C ASP A 399 9.08 4.80 -2.19
N PHE A 400 9.43 3.57 -2.59
CA PHE A 400 8.48 2.52 -3.00
C PHE A 400 8.48 1.37 -2.00
N GLN A 401 8.21 1.70 -0.75
CA GLN A 401 8.16 0.75 0.37
C GLN A 401 6.75 0.68 0.94
N TYR A 402 6.17 -0.52 0.94
CA TYR A 402 4.77 -0.74 1.32
C TYR A 402 4.63 -1.84 2.35
N VAL A 403 3.58 -1.77 3.18
CA VAL A 403 3.32 -2.70 4.26
C VAL A 403 2.49 -3.87 3.75
N LYS A 404 3.02 -5.07 3.91
CA LYS A 404 2.39 -6.34 3.53
C LYS A 404 2.53 -7.33 4.68
N GLU A 405 1.97 -8.52 4.53
CA GLU A 405 2.30 -9.67 5.36
C GLU A 405 2.49 -10.90 4.51
N PHE A 406 3.26 -11.86 5.02
CA PHE A 406 3.15 -13.23 4.54
C PHE A 406 2.47 -14.09 5.62
N VAL A 407 1.64 -15.01 5.15
CA VAL A 407 0.83 -15.90 5.99
C VAL A 407 1.21 -17.33 5.65
N TYR A 408 1.82 -18.02 6.61
CA TYR A 408 2.10 -19.45 6.50
C TYR A 408 0.93 -20.26 7.06
N ASP A 409 0.43 -21.20 6.26
CA ASP A 409 -0.60 -22.14 6.69
C ASP A 409 0.01 -23.52 6.98
N PRO A 410 0.08 -23.95 8.26
CA PRO A 410 0.62 -25.27 8.62
C PRO A 410 -0.16 -26.44 8.04
N ALA A 411 -1.46 -26.27 7.73
CA ALA A 411 -2.30 -27.35 7.20
C ALA A 411 -1.95 -27.68 5.75
N THR A 412 -1.60 -26.67 4.96
CA THR A 412 -1.23 -26.81 3.54
C THR A 412 0.28 -26.72 3.29
N GLN A 413 1.06 -26.30 4.29
CA GLN A 413 2.50 -25.99 4.20
C GLN A 413 2.80 -24.98 3.08
N SER A 414 1.93 -23.97 2.93
CA SER A 414 2.04 -22.95 1.89
C SER A 414 2.12 -21.56 2.50
N VAL A 415 2.66 -20.61 1.72
CA VAL A 415 2.72 -19.19 2.07
C VAL A 415 1.90 -18.38 1.07
N THR A 416 1.11 -17.45 1.59
CA THR A 416 0.42 -16.42 0.81
C THR A 416 0.97 -15.05 1.23
N ILE A 417 1.08 -14.10 0.30
CA ILE A 417 1.49 -12.72 0.61
C ILE A 417 0.31 -11.81 0.35
N ASN A 418 -0.07 -11.04 1.38
CA ASN A 418 -1.23 -10.15 1.36
C ASN A 418 -0.78 -8.69 1.48
N ASP A 419 -1.46 -7.81 0.76
CA ASP A 419 -1.33 -6.37 0.95
C ASP A 419 -2.07 -5.96 2.24
N ILE A 420 -1.36 -5.35 3.20
CA ILE A 420 -2.02 -4.65 4.31
C ILE A 420 -2.40 -3.26 3.82
N TYR A 421 -1.41 -2.48 3.37
CA TYR A 421 -1.61 -1.19 2.75
C TYR A 421 -0.38 -0.71 1.95
N PRO A 422 -0.57 -0.06 0.78
CA PRO A 422 -1.83 0.01 0.05
C PRO A 422 -2.20 -1.32 -0.57
N GLN A 423 -3.48 -1.47 -0.95
CA GLN A 423 -3.99 -2.69 -1.55
C GLN A 423 -4.29 -2.47 -3.03
N ARG A 424 -4.15 -3.54 -3.81
CA ARG A 424 -4.63 -3.59 -5.18
C ARG A 424 -6.10 -3.18 -5.26
N THR A 425 -6.43 -2.37 -6.26
CA THR A 425 -7.81 -1.93 -6.54
C THR A 425 -8.70 -3.13 -6.86
N ALA A 426 -9.93 -3.12 -6.33
CA ALA A 426 -10.92 -4.13 -6.67
C ALA A 426 -11.22 -4.12 -8.19
N GLY A 427 -11.25 -5.29 -8.81
CA GLY A 427 -11.47 -5.42 -10.26
C GLY A 427 -10.22 -5.28 -11.12
N ASP A 428 -9.04 -5.05 -10.53
CA ASP A 428 -7.77 -5.15 -11.24
C ASP A 428 -7.43 -6.62 -11.56
N ASP A 429 -7.56 -6.97 -12.83
CA ASP A 429 -7.25 -8.28 -13.40
C ASP A 429 -5.89 -8.31 -14.13
N PHE A 430 -5.18 -7.18 -14.21
CA PHE A 430 -3.86 -7.08 -14.83
C PHE A 430 -2.76 -7.24 -13.79
N ASN A 431 -2.78 -6.44 -12.71
CA ASN A 431 -1.74 -6.50 -11.69
C ASN A 431 -2.06 -7.60 -10.67
N PRO A 432 -1.10 -8.48 -10.33
CA PRO A 432 -1.30 -9.48 -9.29
C PRO A 432 -1.30 -8.89 -7.88
N TYR A 433 -0.64 -7.74 -7.68
CA TYR A 433 -0.47 -7.04 -6.41
C TYR A 433 -0.63 -5.53 -6.61
N PHE A 434 -0.64 -4.75 -5.53
CA PHE A 434 -0.60 -3.29 -5.63
C PHE A 434 0.55 -2.79 -6.54
N THR A 435 0.21 -2.02 -7.58
CA THR A 435 1.16 -1.42 -8.53
C THR A 435 1.11 0.11 -8.43
N PRO A 436 2.20 0.79 -8.01
CA PRO A 436 2.15 2.22 -7.63
C PRO A 436 1.80 3.24 -8.72
N TRP A 437 1.91 2.86 -10.00
CA TRP A 437 1.67 3.72 -11.16
C TRP A 437 0.44 3.29 -11.98
N ASP A 438 -0.28 2.28 -11.51
CA ASP A 438 -1.44 1.69 -12.16
C ASP A 438 -2.41 1.27 -11.06
N VAL A 439 -3.08 2.29 -10.53
CA VAL A 439 -4.00 2.16 -9.42
C VAL A 439 -5.44 2.42 -9.89
N GLU A 440 -5.67 2.94 -11.09
CA GLU A 440 -7.01 3.25 -11.65
C GLU A 440 -7.21 2.54 -13.00
N ALA A 441 -8.48 2.27 -13.35
CA ALA A 441 -8.77 1.64 -14.64
C ALA A 441 -8.56 2.64 -15.81
N PRO A 442 -8.13 2.18 -17.01
CA PRO A 442 -7.88 0.78 -17.39
C PRO A 442 -6.54 0.25 -16.86
N PHE A 443 -6.58 -0.93 -16.23
CA PHE A 443 -5.39 -1.57 -15.67
C PHE A 443 -4.48 -2.13 -16.76
N GLY A 444 -3.17 -2.13 -16.49
CA GLY A 444 -2.11 -2.43 -17.45
C GLY A 444 -1.61 -1.21 -18.23
N GLU A 445 -2.07 -0.02 -17.83
CA GLU A 445 -1.63 1.26 -18.37
C GLU A 445 -1.23 2.18 -17.20
N VAL A 446 -0.35 3.15 -17.45
CA VAL A 446 0.04 4.13 -16.43
C VAL A 446 -1.10 5.13 -16.23
N ASP A 447 -1.53 5.36 -14.98
CA ASP A 447 -2.67 6.24 -14.65
C ASP A 447 -2.52 7.67 -15.18
N GLY A 448 -1.28 8.15 -15.26
CA GLY A 448 -0.98 9.48 -15.78
C GLY A 448 0.49 9.82 -15.68
N TYR A 449 0.84 11.01 -16.15
CA TYR A 449 2.21 11.50 -16.12
C TYR A 449 2.25 12.91 -15.53
N VAL A 450 3.28 13.18 -14.75
CA VAL A 450 3.59 14.50 -14.18
C VAL A 450 4.77 15.13 -14.92
N ASP A 451 4.70 16.43 -15.15
CA ASP A 451 5.81 17.23 -15.70
C ASP A 451 6.39 18.11 -14.60
N SER A 452 7.65 17.88 -14.25
CA SER A 452 8.39 18.73 -13.31
C SER A 452 9.67 19.22 -13.97
N GLY A 453 9.69 20.50 -14.34
CA GLY A 453 10.88 21.14 -14.92
C GLY A 453 11.28 20.65 -16.31
N GLY A 454 10.35 20.10 -17.11
CA GLY A 454 10.59 19.61 -18.47
C GLY A 454 10.97 18.13 -18.54
N ILE A 455 10.86 17.40 -17.43
CA ILE A 455 10.98 15.94 -17.38
C ILE A 455 9.60 15.38 -17.05
N THR A 456 9.05 14.64 -18.02
CA THR A 456 7.81 13.87 -17.84
C THR A 456 8.14 12.54 -17.17
N ALA A 457 7.42 12.19 -16.11
CA ALA A 457 7.54 10.90 -15.40
C ALA A 457 6.15 10.32 -15.12
N PRO A 458 6.01 8.99 -14.99
CA PRO A 458 4.77 8.38 -14.51
C PRO A 458 4.34 9.02 -13.20
N ARG A 459 3.04 9.23 -13.04
CA ARG A 459 2.45 9.59 -11.76
C ARG A 459 2.49 8.35 -10.88
N MET A 460 3.17 8.44 -9.73
CA MET A 460 3.41 7.29 -8.87
C MET A 460 2.99 7.57 -7.42
N VAL A 461 2.32 6.60 -6.82
CA VAL A 461 2.11 6.52 -5.39
C VAL A 461 3.44 6.19 -4.70
N THR A 462 3.82 6.95 -3.70
CA THR A 462 4.98 6.62 -2.83
C THR A 462 4.54 6.53 -1.38
N ASP A 463 5.33 5.79 -0.58
CA ASP A 463 5.16 5.73 0.87
C ASP A 463 6.53 5.62 1.56
N PHE A 464 6.57 5.99 2.84
CA PHE A 464 7.77 5.95 3.67
C PHE A 464 7.41 5.44 5.07
N PRO A 465 7.30 4.11 5.24
CA PRO A 465 6.78 3.47 6.46
C PRO A 465 7.81 3.43 7.60
N PHE A 466 8.31 4.60 7.96
CA PHE A 466 9.26 4.83 9.04
C PHE A 466 8.81 6.01 9.90
N PRO A 467 9.18 6.07 11.18
CA PRO A 467 8.81 7.17 12.08
C PRO A 467 9.62 8.45 11.87
N HIS A 468 10.55 8.51 10.92
CA HIS A 468 11.32 9.72 10.63
C HIS A 468 11.70 9.80 9.16
N TRP A 469 11.70 11.01 8.59
CA TRP A 469 11.78 11.24 7.14
C TRP A 469 13.20 11.14 6.55
N ASP A 470 14.23 11.49 7.33
CA ASP A 470 15.62 11.55 6.85
C ASP A 470 16.26 10.15 6.81
N LEU A 471 16.56 9.68 5.60
CA LEU A 471 17.27 8.43 5.33
C LEU A 471 18.74 8.45 5.79
N SER A 472 19.36 9.62 5.85
CA SER A 472 20.77 9.78 6.21
C SER A 472 21.01 9.83 7.72
N ALA A 473 19.94 9.93 8.51
CA ALA A 473 20.02 9.98 9.96
C ALA A 473 20.67 8.69 10.51
N HIS A 474 21.83 8.80 11.17
CA HIS A 474 22.58 7.66 11.74
C HIS A 474 23.10 6.62 10.71
N ASN A 475 23.41 7.06 9.48
CA ASN A 475 23.98 6.20 8.42
C ASN A 475 23.10 4.96 8.14
N ASP A 476 23.72 3.82 7.81
CA ASP A 476 23.05 2.56 7.46
C ASP A 476 22.17 1.95 8.58
N ALA A 477 22.23 2.51 9.80
CA ALA A 477 21.46 1.98 10.93
C ALA A 477 20.03 2.54 11.00
N MET A 478 19.72 3.60 10.23
CA MET A 478 18.42 4.29 10.24
C MET A 478 17.25 3.30 10.07
N MET A 479 17.17 2.71 8.88
CA MET A 479 16.01 1.93 8.45
C MET A 479 15.94 0.61 9.20
N PHE A 480 17.10 0.04 9.52
CA PHE A 480 17.24 -1.14 10.34
C PHE A 480 16.68 -0.95 11.76
N HIS A 481 16.85 0.21 12.38
CA HIS A 481 16.40 0.44 13.74
C HIS A 481 14.99 1.03 13.83
N TYR A 482 14.54 1.71 12.79
CA TYR A 482 13.35 2.55 12.86
C TYR A 482 12.12 1.92 12.22
N ASN A 483 12.28 0.85 11.45
CA ASN A 483 11.12 0.04 11.12
C ASN A 483 10.50 -0.47 12.43
N ASN A 484 9.17 -0.40 12.53
CA ASN A 484 8.43 -0.85 13.68
C ASN A 484 7.00 -1.16 13.22
N LEU A 485 6.83 -2.36 12.69
CA LEU A 485 5.58 -2.87 12.15
C LEU A 485 5.13 -4.04 13.01
N LYS A 486 3.92 -3.97 13.55
CA LYS A 486 3.41 -4.95 14.52
C LYS A 486 2.01 -5.42 14.16
N ILE A 487 1.72 -6.69 14.41
CA ILE A 487 0.40 -7.28 14.22
C ILE A 487 -0.04 -8.03 15.47
N SER A 488 -1.31 -7.94 15.87
CA SER A 488 -1.85 -8.73 16.99
C SER A 488 -2.12 -10.18 16.59
N ASN A 489 -2.33 -11.06 17.58
CA ASN A 489 -3.00 -12.34 17.34
C ASN A 489 -4.48 -12.09 16.98
N ALA A 490 -5.11 -13.08 16.34
CA ALA A 490 -6.56 -13.07 16.19
C ALA A 490 -7.23 -13.40 17.53
N ASN A 491 -8.20 -12.59 17.93
CA ASN A 491 -9.05 -12.92 19.07
C ASN A 491 -10.08 -14.00 18.69
N GLU A 492 -10.98 -14.39 19.61
CA GLU A 492 -12.02 -15.40 19.39
C GLU A 492 -13.11 -15.03 18.35
N HIS A 493 -13.07 -13.80 17.81
CA HIS A 493 -13.93 -13.34 16.71
C HIS A 493 -13.19 -13.17 15.38
N GLY A 494 -11.91 -13.57 15.31
CA GLY A 494 -11.05 -13.40 14.15
C GLY A 494 -10.50 -11.98 13.99
N MET A 495 -10.64 -11.11 14.99
CA MET A 495 -10.24 -9.71 14.88
C MET A 495 -8.74 -9.55 15.12
N MET A 496 -8.07 -8.82 14.23
CA MET A 496 -6.63 -8.51 14.29
C MET A 496 -6.39 -7.04 14.00
N VAL A 497 -5.23 -6.52 14.43
CA VAL A 497 -4.80 -5.16 14.14
C VAL A 497 -3.33 -5.16 13.70
N ALA A 498 -3.03 -4.40 12.65
CA ALA A 498 -1.69 -4.09 12.19
C ALA A 498 -1.39 -2.61 12.46
N VAL A 499 -0.25 -2.32 13.08
CA VAL A 499 0.20 -0.98 13.44
C VAL A 499 1.61 -0.75 12.90
N TRP A 500 1.79 0.37 12.22
CA TRP A 500 3.10 0.84 11.79
C TRP A 500 3.17 2.35 11.90
N GLN A 501 4.29 2.90 11.47
CA GLN A 501 4.50 4.33 11.43
C GLN A 501 4.86 4.77 10.03
N SER A 502 4.43 5.97 9.65
CA SER A 502 4.86 6.60 8.40
C SER A 502 5.25 8.05 8.66
N SER A 503 6.21 8.52 7.89
CA SER A 503 6.63 9.91 7.86
C SER A 503 6.67 10.43 6.42
N HIS A 504 5.88 9.82 5.52
CA HIS A 504 5.81 10.22 4.11
C HIS A 504 5.51 11.71 3.96
N ARG A 505 4.49 12.24 4.67
CA ARG A 505 4.14 13.66 4.63
C ARG A 505 5.25 14.57 5.17
N ALA A 506 5.93 14.17 6.25
CA ALA A 506 7.10 14.89 6.73
C ALA A 506 8.23 14.90 5.67
N ARG A 507 8.41 13.79 4.96
CA ARG A 507 9.39 13.65 3.88
C ARG A 507 9.05 14.53 2.67
N MET A 508 7.78 14.64 2.29
CA MET A 508 7.33 15.55 1.22
C MET A 508 7.78 16.99 1.46
N TYR A 509 7.66 17.48 2.69
CA TYR A 509 8.15 18.80 3.05
C TYR A 509 9.68 18.87 3.13
N ASN A 510 10.31 18.02 3.95
CA ASN A 510 11.73 18.19 4.28
C ASN A 510 12.70 17.78 3.17
N GLU A 511 12.38 16.74 2.40
CA GLU A 511 13.24 16.24 1.32
C GLU A 511 12.87 16.88 -0.03
N TYR A 512 11.58 16.95 -0.34
CA TYR A 512 11.11 17.38 -1.66
C TYR A 512 10.65 18.85 -1.71
N ASN A 513 10.69 19.58 -0.59
CA ASN A 513 10.27 20.98 -0.48
C ASN A 513 8.82 21.23 -0.95
N ASP A 514 7.93 20.25 -0.77
CA ASP A 514 6.51 20.42 -1.05
C ASP A 514 5.85 21.22 0.08
N MET A 515 5.51 22.47 -0.23
CA MET A 515 5.00 23.44 0.75
C MET A 515 3.60 23.09 1.27
N ASP A 516 2.84 22.24 0.55
CA ASP A 516 1.51 21.80 1.01
C ASP A 516 1.61 20.96 2.29
N TYR A 517 2.79 20.37 2.56
CA TYR A 517 3.05 19.54 3.73
C TYR A 517 3.77 20.28 4.88
N THR A 518 3.82 21.61 4.86
CA THR A 518 4.55 22.41 5.88
C THR A 518 4.11 22.07 7.32
N ALA A 519 2.82 21.81 7.56
CA ALA A 519 2.31 21.45 8.89
C ALA A 519 2.82 20.08 9.39
N PHE A 520 3.31 19.21 8.49
CA PHE A 520 3.73 17.84 8.78
C PHE A 520 5.25 17.69 8.96
N ALA A 521 6.03 18.78 8.86
CA ALA A 521 7.50 18.77 8.85
C ALA A 521 8.14 17.88 9.96
N ASP A 522 7.58 17.92 11.15
CA ASP A 522 8.02 17.19 12.34
C ASP A 522 6.88 16.34 12.92
N THR A 523 6.15 15.67 12.01
CA THR A 523 4.96 14.88 12.35
C THR A 523 5.09 13.44 11.86
N PRO A 524 5.71 12.56 12.67
CA PRO A 524 5.53 11.12 12.54
C PRO A 524 4.06 10.73 12.76
N GLU A 525 3.63 9.64 12.16
CA GLU A 525 2.23 9.20 12.18
C GLU A 525 2.13 7.76 12.66
N ILE A 526 1.07 7.43 13.39
CA ILE A 526 0.70 6.03 13.67
C ILE A 526 -0.38 5.65 12.65
N TRP A 527 -0.14 4.56 11.93
CA TRP A 527 -1.06 3.98 10.97
C TRP A 527 -1.61 2.67 11.53
N ILE A 528 -2.92 2.49 11.48
CA ILE A 528 -3.63 1.35 12.10
C ILE A 528 -4.59 0.76 11.07
N SER A 529 -4.31 -0.45 10.59
CA SER A 529 -5.24 -1.23 9.78
C SER A 529 -5.82 -2.37 10.61
N VAL A 530 -7.11 -2.67 10.45
CA VAL A 530 -7.80 -3.71 11.19
C VAL A 530 -8.33 -4.79 10.26
N SER A 531 -8.34 -6.03 10.75
CA SER A 531 -8.93 -7.17 10.08
C SER A 531 -10.04 -7.78 10.93
N PRO A 532 -11.25 -7.99 10.39
CA PRO A 532 -12.33 -8.66 11.13
C PRO A 532 -12.29 -10.20 11.01
N ASN A 533 -11.42 -10.74 10.16
CA ASN A 533 -11.56 -12.10 9.60
C ASN A 533 -10.21 -12.82 9.44
N ASN A 534 -9.42 -12.89 10.52
CA ASN A 534 -8.16 -13.63 10.61
C ASN A 534 -7.11 -13.17 9.59
N GLY A 535 -7.06 -11.87 9.27
CA GLY A 535 -6.09 -11.32 8.31
C GLY A 535 -6.43 -11.58 6.84
N ASP A 536 -7.58 -12.17 6.52
CA ASP A 536 -8.00 -12.39 5.13
C ASP A 536 -8.37 -11.07 4.42
N TYR A 537 -8.73 -10.05 5.18
CA TYR A 537 -8.96 -8.68 4.73
C TYR A 537 -8.38 -7.67 5.71
N TRP A 538 -7.78 -6.61 5.17
CA TRP A 538 -7.27 -5.46 5.92
C TRP A 538 -8.04 -4.19 5.54
N SER A 539 -8.34 -3.34 6.51
CA SER A 539 -9.03 -2.08 6.27
C SER A 539 -8.12 -1.00 5.69
N GLU A 540 -8.73 0.09 5.19
CA GLU A 540 -8.02 1.37 5.12
C GLU A 540 -7.48 1.76 6.51
N PRO A 541 -6.30 2.38 6.58
CA PRO A 541 -5.68 2.70 7.84
C PRO A 541 -6.31 3.93 8.49
N ILE A 542 -6.58 3.84 9.79
CA ILE A 542 -6.72 5.03 10.65
C ILE A 542 -5.33 5.66 10.77
N VAL A 543 -5.23 6.98 10.64
CA VAL A 543 -3.98 7.73 10.77
C VAL A 543 -4.07 8.70 11.95
N LEU A 544 -3.22 8.48 12.96
CA LEU A 544 -3.13 9.34 14.15
C LEU A 544 -1.89 10.23 14.07
N ASN A 545 -2.08 11.54 14.19
CA ASN A 545 -1.00 12.51 14.10
C ASN A 545 -1.35 13.86 14.77
N LYS A 546 -0.34 14.70 15.03
CA LYS A 546 -0.53 15.98 15.75
C LYS A 546 -1.27 17.06 14.95
N VAL A 547 -1.43 16.92 13.64
CA VAL A 547 -2.06 17.95 12.81
C VAL A 547 -3.56 17.71 12.72
N GLU A 548 -3.97 16.45 12.53
CA GLU A 548 -5.34 16.07 12.21
C GLU A 548 -6.06 15.36 13.35
N THR A 549 -5.34 14.85 14.36
CA THR A 549 -5.94 14.18 15.52
C THR A 549 -5.97 15.13 16.72
N PRO A 550 -7.15 15.61 17.15
CA PRO A 550 -7.26 16.57 18.25
C PRO A 550 -6.56 16.13 19.55
N GLU A 551 -6.62 14.84 19.87
CA GLU A 551 -5.98 14.23 21.05
C GLU A 551 -4.45 14.25 20.99
N PHE A 552 -3.86 14.42 19.80
CA PHE A 552 -2.42 14.54 19.59
C PHE A 552 -1.98 15.99 19.35
N GLY A 553 -2.94 16.89 19.13
CA GLY A 553 -2.75 18.24 18.62
C GLY A 553 -1.95 19.20 19.50
N ASP A 554 -1.92 20.47 19.10
CA ASP A 554 -1.04 21.53 19.62
C ASP A 554 -0.95 21.63 21.16
N VAL A 555 -2.05 21.33 21.87
CA VAL A 555 -2.08 21.36 23.34
C VAL A 555 -1.16 20.30 23.95
N TYR A 556 -1.09 19.12 23.33
CA TYR A 556 -0.31 17.98 23.82
C TYR A 556 1.00 17.77 23.04
N ASN A 557 1.05 18.26 21.79
CA ASN A 557 2.19 18.18 20.87
C ASN A 557 2.79 16.77 20.83
N ILE A 558 1.95 15.78 20.54
CA ILE A 558 2.35 14.36 20.56
C ILE A 558 2.96 13.99 19.21
N LYS A 559 4.23 13.59 19.23
CA LYS A 559 5.00 13.13 18.07
C LYS A 559 5.33 11.65 18.27
N PRO A 560 4.51 10.73 17.76
CA PRO A 560 4.61 9.32 18.12
C PRO A 560 5.79 8.62 17.44
N MET A 561 6.50 7.78 18.19
CA MET A 561 7.59 6.90 17.77
C MET A 561 7.46 5.55 18.48
N TRP A 562 7.94 4.48 17.85
CA TRP A 562 7.89 3.09 18.36
C TRP A 562 6.50 2.71 18.89
N ALA A 563 5.55 2.53 17.98
CA ALA A 563 4.16 2.22 18.31
C ALA A 563 3.91 0.70 18.35
N TYR A 564 3.36 0.23 19.46
CA TYR A 564 3.07 -1.18 19.72
C TYR A 564 1.60 -1.37 20.06
N PRO A 565 0.86 -2.20 19.31
CA PRO A 565 -0.46 -2.62 19.73
C PRO A 565 -0.38 -3.64 20.86
N ALA A 566 -1.49 -3.78 21.59
CA ALA A 566 -1.74 -4.96 22.40
C ALA A 566 -1.72 -6.22 21.53
N ASP A 567 -1.40 -7.35 22.15
CA ASP A 567 -1.28 -8.64 21.47
C ASP A 567 -2.58 -9.27 21.01
N SER A 568 -3.73 -8.72 21.42
CA SER A 568 -5.05 -9.11 20.94
C SER A 568 -5.98 -7.90 20.99
N VAL A 569 -7.00 -7.92 20.15
CA VAL A 569 -8.13 -6.99 20.20
C VAL A 569 -9.12 -7.44 21.28
N ILE A 570 -9.57 -6.53 22.14
CA ILE A 570 -10.65 -6.81 23.11
C ILE A 570 -11.99 -6.58 22.40
N PHE A 571 -12.77 -7.62 22.18
CA PHE A 571 -14.11 -7.48 21.61
C PHE A 571 -15.02 -6.69 22.56
N SER A 572 -15.65 -5.62 22.07
CA SER A 572 -16.51 -4.73 22.89
C SER A 572 -17.99 -4.77 22.50
N GLY A 573 -18.34 -5.42 21.38
CA GLY A 573 -19.73 -5.64 20.98
C GLY A 573 -19.94 -5.55 19.48
N MET A 574 -21.18 -5.26 19.08
CA MET A 574 -21.58 -5.12 17.68
C MET A 574 -22.20 -3.75 17.44
N LEU A 575 -21.89 -3.13 16.30
CA LEU A 575 -22.62 -1.98 15.74
C LEU A 575 -23.34 -2.44 14.48
N GLY A 576 -24.63 -2.74 14.60
CA GLY A 576 -25.34 -3.47 13.54
C GLY A 576 -24.72 -4.85 13.37
N ASP A 577 -24.27 -5.17 12.15
CA ASP A 577 -23.60 -6.43 11.80
C ASP A 577 -22.07 -6.36 11.91
N LEU A 578 -21.52 -5.20 12.29
CA LEU A 578 -20.09 -4.97 12.35
C LEU A 578 -19.54 -5.18 13.76
N LYS A 579 -18.36 -5.78 13.86
CA LYS A 579 -17.68 -6.04 15.13
C LYS A 579 -17.06 -4.75 15.65
N MET A 580 -17.17 -4.51 16.96
CA MET A 580 -16.45 -3.45 17.65
C MET A 580 -15.37 -4.05 18.54
N GLY A 581 -14.20 -3.42 18.55
CA GLY A 581 -13.07 -3.88 19.35
C GLY A 581 -12.24 -2.73 19.90
N LYS A 582 -11.73 -2.90 21.12
CA LYS A 582 -10.77 -2.00 21.75
C LYS A 582 -9.34 -2.44 21.45
N VAL A 583 -8.50 -1.46 21.10
CA VAL A 583 -7.08 -1.63 20.79
C VAL A 583 -6.26 -0.73 21.70
N GLY A 584 -5.52 -1.33 22.63
CA GLY A 584 -4.52 -0.64 23.44
C GLY A 584 -3.25 -0.39 22.64
N LEU A 585 -2.67 0.81 22.78
CA LEU A 585 -1.45 1.24 22.08
C LEU A 585 -0.44 1.78 23.09
N MET A 586 0.78 1.24 23.10
CA MET A 586 1.94 1.89 23.70
C MET A 586 2.74 2.59 22.61
N PHE A 587 3.17 3.81 22.86
CA PHE A 587 4.08 4.52 21.96
C PHE A 587 4.95 5.50 22.73
N TYR A 588 6.02 5.98 22.12
CA TYR A 588 6.90 6.99 22.66
C TYR A 588 6.59 8.34 22.05
N ASN A 589 6.33 9.37 22.85
CA ASN A 589 6.24 10.73 22.36
C ASN A 589 7.64 11.35 22.34
N ASP A 590 8.23 11.39 21.15
CA ASP A 590 9.54 11.94 20.87
C ASP A 590 9.71 12.17 19.37
N PHE A 591 10.44 13.23 18.99
CA PHE A 591 10.91 13.44 17.61
C PHE A 591 12.44 13.44 17.52
N THR A 592 13.11 13.31 18.67
CA THR A 592 14.55 13.59 18.85
C THR A 592 15.40 12.36 19.07
N TRP A 593 14.92 11.20 18.60
CA TRP A 593 15.71 9.97 18.52
C TRP A 593 16.16 9.47 19.90
N GLY A 594 15.18 9.30 20.77
CA GLY A 594 15.33 8.83 22.12
C GLY A 594 15.79 9.89 23.10
N ALA A 595 15.24 11.10 22.98
CA ALA A 595 15.55 12.21 23.88
C ALA A 595 17.07 12.46 24.01
N ASN A 596 17.79 12.54 22.88
CA ASN A 596 19.25 12.66 22.81
C ASN A 596 20.03 11.48 23.41
N SER A 597 19.49 10.25 23.35
CA SER A 597 20.16 9.02 23.82
C SER A 597 21.50 8.74 23.13
N LEU A 598 21.71 9.24 21.92
CA LEU A 598 22.89 9.02 21.10
C LEU A 598 23.89 10.19 21.20
N THR A 599 25.19 9.88 21.13
CA THR A 599 26.28 10.88 21.18
C THR A 599 27.11 10.86 19.89
N PRO A 600 27.25 12.00 19.18
CA PRO A 600 26.55 13.27 19.40
C PRO A 600 25.04 13.15 19.09
N PRO A 601 24.18 13.96 19.72
CA PRO A 601 22.75 13.99 19.39
C PRO A 601 22.53 14.40 17.94
N TYR A 602 21.60 13.74 17.26
CA TYR A 602 21.21 14.10 15.89
C TYR A 602 20.40 15.41 15.86
N HIS A 603 19.53 15.63 16.85
CA HIS A 603 18.83 16.91 17.03
C HIS A 603 19.50 17.79 18.08
N ALA A 604 19.53 19.10 17.86
CA ALA A 604 20.18 20.06 18.75
C ALA A 604 19.42 20.26 20.09
N TYR A 605 18.12 19.99 20.12
CA TYR A 605 17.26 20.15 21.28
C TYR A 605 16.50 18.86 21.53
N GLN A 606 16.32 18.50 22.81
CA GLN A 606 15.43 17.41 23.20
C GLN A 606 13.97 17.85 23.04
N ASP A 607 13.17 17.05 22.35
CA ASP A 607 11.75 17.33 22.08
C ASP A 607 10.95 16.04 22.23
N GLY A 608 10.76 15.68 23.51
CA GLY A 608 10.01 14.52 23.93
C GLY A 608 10.70 13.72 25.03
N GLY A 609 10.41 12.43 25.05
CA GLY A 609 10.92 11.48 26.01
C GLY A 609 9.83 10.93 26.94
N LYS A 610 8.65 10.59 26.41
CA LYS A 610 7.54 10.10 27.24
C LYS A 610 7.01 8.78 26.71
N VAL A 611 6.95 7.77 27.57
CA VAL A 611 6.19 6.54 27.31
C VAL A 611 4.72 6.87 27.48
N MET A 612 3.93 6.56 26.46
CA MET A 612 2.52 6.90 26.35
C MET A 612 1.68 5.63 26.22
N PHE A 613 0.43 5.73 26.67
CA PHE A 613 -0.61 4.75 26.36
C PHE A 613 -1.87 5.45 25.85
N ALA A 614 -2.54 4.83 24.87
CA ALA A 614 -3.88 5.22 24.43
C ALA A 614 -4.72 3.95 24.18
N GLU A 615 -6.04 4.09 24.16
CA GLU A 615 -6.94 3.02 23.75
C GLU A 615 -7.97 3.59 22.76
N LEU A 616 -8.12 2.91 21.63
CA LEU A 616 -9.16 3.20 20.64
C LEU A 616 -10.24 2.13 20.72
N GLU A 617 -11.50 2.53 20.62
CA GLU A 617 -12.60 1.66 20.24
C GLU A 617 -12.86 1.83 18.74
N ILE A 618 -12.75 0.75 17.98
CA ILE A 618 -12.78 0.73 16.52
C ILE A 618 -13.93 -0.16 16.04
N VAL A 619 -14.67 0.31 15.04
CA VAL A 619 -15.63 -0.50 14.28
C VAL A 619 -14.90 -1.18 13.13
N PHE A 620 -14.86 -2.51 13.14
CA PHE A 620 -14.13 -3.30 12.16
C PHE A 620 -14.97 -3.47 10.89
N PRO A 621 -14.52 -2.95 9.74
CA PRO A 621 -15.26 -3.09 8.49
C PRO A 621 -15.16 -4.52 7.96
N GLU A 622 -16.27 -5.07 7.48
CA GLU A 622 -16.34 -6.38 6.82
C GLU A 622 -16.35 -6.21 5.29
N PRO A 623 -15.64 -7.07 4.53
CA PRO A 623 -15.65 -7.02 3.06
C PRO A 623 -17.06 -7.14 2.49
N GLY A 624 -17.42 -6.26 1.55
CA GLY A 624 -18.70 -6.32 0.84
C GLY A 624 -19.95 -5.92 1.63
N ILE A 625 -19.83 -5.47 2.89
CA ILE A 625 -20.95 -4.88 3.65
C ILE A 625 -21.11 -3.38 3.33
N TYR A 626 -20.01 -2.72 3.01
CA TYR A 626 -20.03 -1.36 2.49
C TYR A 626 -19.91 -1.40 0.96
N PRO A 627 -20.60 -0.53 0.22
CA PRO A 627 -20.13 -0.13 -1.11
C PRO A 627 -18.66 0.24 -0.96
N ASP A 628 -17.78 -0.40 -1.71
CA ASP A 628 -16.40 0.08 -1.84
C ASP A 628 -16.48 1.44 -2.53
N ASP A 629 -16.72 2.51 -1.78
CA ASP A 629 -16.69 3.87 -2.31
C ASP A 629 -15.24 4.17 -2.71
N PRO A 630 -14.92 4.16 -4.02
CA PRO A 630 -13.55 4.24 -4.48
C PRO A 630 -13.01 5.67 -4.46
N PHE A 631 -13.86 6.66 -4.20
CA PHE A 631 -13.54 8.07 -4.38
C PHE A 631 -12.89 8.69 -3.14
N GLY A 632 -13.15 8.17 -1.94
CA GLY A 632 -12.70 8.76 -0.67
C GLY A 632 -13.52 9.99 -0.27
N GLU A 633 -13.02 10.82 0.65
CA GLU A 633 -13.74 12.00 1.14
C GLU A 633 -13.40 13.29 0.38
N PRO A 634 -14.39 14.13 0.00
CA PRO A 634 -14.14 15.41 -0.63
C PRO A 634 -13.33 16.36 0.24
N MET A 635 -12.41 17.11 -0.36
CA MET A 635 -11.71 18.18 0.35
C MET A 635 -12.65 19.37 0.56
N ALA A 636 -12.97 19.64 1.82
CA ALA A 636 -13.81 20.77 2.22
C ALA A 636 -13.08 22.12 2.07
N LEU A 637 -13.78 23.12 1.54
CA LEU A 637 -13.31 24.51 1.43
C LEU A 637 -14.34 25.47 2.03
N SER A 638 -13.97 26.75 2.16
CA SER A 638 -14.81 27.80 2.74
C SER A 638 -16.08 28.10 1.92
N ASP A 639 -16.03 27.84 0.61
CA ASP A 639 -17.09 28.14 -0.35
C ASP A 639 -17.41 26.87 -1.15
N SER A 640 -18.68 26.75 -1.54
CA SER A 640 -19.21 25.61 -2.28
C SER A 640 -20.27 26.04 -3.28
N MET A 641 -20.56 25.20 -4.26
CA MET A 641 -21.76 25.27 -5.09
C MET A 641 -22.61 24.02 -4.86
N THR A 642 -23.91 24.13 -5.11
CA THR A 642 -24.84 22.98 -5.04
C THR A 642 -25.28 22.59 -6.44
N LEU A 643 -25.29 21.29 -6.74
CA LEU A 643 -25.80 20.74 -7.98
C LEU A 643 -26.91 19.72 -7.69
N MET A 644 -28.04 19.88 -8.35
CA MET A 644 -29.11 18.89 -8.37
C MET A 644 -28.94 18.03 -9.62
N ALA A 645 -28.54 16.77 -9.46
CA ALA A 645 -28.20 15.89 -10.57
C ALA A 645 -29.18 14.72 -10.71
N GLU A 646 -29.54 14.38 -11.95
CA GLU A 646 -30.12 13.09 -12.33
C GLU A 646 -29.00 12.23 -12.92
N VAL A 647 -28.87 10.98 -12.47
CA VAL A 647 -27.78 10.10 -12.85
C VAL A 647 -28.32 8.85 -13.54
N THR A 648 -27.78 8.54 -14.71
CA THR A 648 -28.02 7.28 -15.42
C THR A 648 -26.71 6.54 -15.67
N ILE A 649 -26.77 5.21 -15.64
CA ILE A 649 -25.67 4.30 -15.98
C ILE A 649 -26.12 3.49 -17.21
N ASP A 650 -25.35 3.56 -18.30
CA ASP A 650 -25.65 2.88 -19.57
C ASP A 650 -27.05 3.20 -20.13
N GLY A 651 -27.56 4.41 -19.86
CA GLY A 651 -28.88 4.87 -20.28
C GLY A 651 -30.05 4.31 -19.46
N ILE A 652 -29.77 3.66 -18.33
CA ILE A 652 -30.74 3.20 -17.33
C ILE A 652 -30.57 4.06 -16.06
N PRO A 653 -31.64 4.44 -15.34
CA PRO A 653 -31.49 5.14 -14.06
C PRO A 653 -30.52 4.41 -13.14
N ALA A 654 -29.61 5.15 -12.51
CA ALA A 654 -28.73 4.61 -11.49
C ALA A 654 -29.54 4.05 -10.30
N THR A 655 -28.91 3.20 -9.51
CA THR A 655 -29.52 2.52 -8.38
C THR A 655 -29.25 3.27 -7.06
N THR A 656 -29.99 2.87 -6.01
CA THR A 656 -29.71 3.38 -4.67
C THR A 656 -28.38 2.81 -4.18
N ASN A 657 -27.49 3.66 -3.65
CA ASN A 657 -26.10 3.38 -3.24
C ASN A 657 -25.03 3.50 -4.34
N ASP A 658 -25.39 3.80 -5.59
CA ASP A 658 -24.41 4.35 -6.53
C ASP A 658 -23.95 5.72 -6.01
N ILE A 659 -22.71 6.12 -6.30
CA ILE A 659 -22.13 7.37 -5.77
C ILE A 659 -21.75 8.27 -6.92
N LEU A 660 -22.18 9.54 -6.87
CA LEU A 660 -21.69 10.58 -7.76
C LEU A 660 -20.52 11.32 -7.11
N ALA A 661 -19.38 11.37 -7.79
CA ALA A 661 -18.21 12.15 -7.39
C ALA A 661 -17.96 13.32 -8.36
N ALA A 662 -17.55 14.45 -7.81
CA ALA A 662 -17.21 15.67 -8.54
C ALA A 662 -15.76 16.08 -8.29
N TYR A 663 -14.99 16.18 -9.37
CA TYR A 663 -13.58 16.56 -9.37
C TYR A 663 -13.43 17.97 -9.91
N VAL A 664 -12.68 18.82 -9.21
CA VAL A 664 -12.34 20.18 -9.67
C VAL A 664 -10.89 20.19 -10.14
N THR A 665 -10.63 20.73 -11.33
CA THR A 665 -9.26 20.91 -11.83
C THR A 665 -8.65 22.21 -11.33
N VAL A 666 -7.64 22.12 -10.48
CA VAL A 666 -6.86 23.27 -9.96
C VAL A 666 -5.41 23.11 -10.41
N ASN A 667 -4.87 24.10 -11.13
CA ASN A 667 -3.49 24.06 -11.66
C ASN A 667 -3.15 22.79 -12.47
N GLY A 668 -4.14 22.21 -13.16
CA GLY A 668 -3.97 20.99 -13.96
C GLY A 668 -4.00 19.69 -13.15
N GLN A 669 -4.31 19.73 -11.85
CA GLN A 669 -4.53 18.55 -11.01
C GLN A 669 -6.02 18.44 -10.67
N GLU A 670 -6.61 17.25 -10.84
CA GLU A 670 -7.96 16.97 -10.38
C GLU A 670 -7.99 16.70 -8.89
N GLN A 671 -8.99 17.25 -8.21
CA GLN A 671 -9.17 17.10 -6.78
C GLN A 671 -10.63 16.75 -6.49
N LEU A 672 -10.90 15.70 -5.70
CA LEU A 672 -12.26 15.40 -5.26
C LEU A 672 -12.77 16.55 -4.38
N ARG A 673 -13.86 17.17 -4.82
CA ARG A 673 -14.45 18.37 -4.20
C ARG A 673 -15.94 18.24 -3.92
N GLY A 674 -16.59 17.18 -4.38
CA GLY A 674 -17.96 16.85 -3.99
C GLY A 674 -18.22 15.37 -4.15
N LYS A 675 -19.09 14.82 -3.31
CA LYS A 675 -19.53 13.43 -3.38
C LYS A 675 -20.93 13.32 -2.77
N GLU A 676 -21.81 12.53 -3.38
CA GLU A 676 -23.11 12.23 -2.78
C GLU A 676 -23.66 10.88 -3.26
N ASN A 677 -24.40 10.20 -2.37
CA ASN A 677 -25.12 8.98 -2.71
C ASN A 677 -26.32 9.28 -3.62
N ILE A 678 -26.50 8.46 -4.63
CA ILE A 678 -27.66 8.51 -5.52
C ILE A 678 -28.85 7.87 -4.82
N VAL A 679 -29.98 8.58 -4.84
CA VAL A 679 -31.24 8.13 -4.26
C VAL A 679 -32.33 8.07 -5.33
N MET A 680 -33.27 7.14 -5.14
CA MET A 680 -34.47 7.06 -5.98
C MET A 680 -35.60 7.89 -5.37
N VAL A 681 -35.92 9.02 -5.98
CA VAL A 681 -37.05 9.88 -5.55
C VAL A 681 -38.06 9.99 -6.69
N ASN A 682 -39.28 9.49 -6.46
CA ASN A 682 -40.38 9.51 -7.44
C ASN A 682 -40.03 8.91 -8.83
N GLY A 683 -39.13 7.93 -8.87
CA GLY A 683 -38.72 7.25 -10.11
C GLY A 683 -37.54 7.90 -10.83
N VAL A 684 -36.97 8.97 -10.29
CA VAL A 684 -35.75 9.61 -10.77
C VAL A 684 -34.58 9.22 -9.86
N ALA A 685 -33.50 8.73 -10.46
CA ALA A 685 -32.25 8.44 -9.78
C ALA A 685 -31.40 9.71 -9.74
N GLY A 686 -31.19 10.30 -8.58
CA GLY A 686 -30.45 11.55 -8.50
C GLY A 686 -29.97 11.90 -7.09
N CYS A 687 -29.26 13.01 -6.99
CA CYS A 687 -28.75 13.51 -5.72
C CYS A 687 -28.64 15.04 -5.71
N GLN A 688 -28.53 15.60 -4.51
CA GLN A 688 -28.10 16.98 -4.29
C GLN A 688 -26.64 16.92 -3.83
N ILE A 689 -25.71 17.24 -4.71
CA ILE A 689 -24.27 17.19 -4.40
C ILE A 689 -23.76 18.60 -4.08
N GLU A 690 -23.07 18.73 -2.96
CA GLU A 690 -22.29 19.93 -2.63
C GLU A 690 -20.87 19.77 -3.20
N ILE A 691 -20.39 20.79 -3.91
CA ILE A 691 -19.08 20.80 -4.57
C ILE A 691 -18.30 22.01 -4.07
N PHE A 692 -17.22 21.80 -3.34
CA PHE A 692 -16.36 22.84 -2.78
C PHE A 692 -15.55 23.54 -3.90
N THR A 693 -15.83 24.83 -4.11
CA THR A 693 -15.26 25.64 -5.21
C THR A 693 -14.93 27.04 -4.70
N GLN A 694 -13.77 27.59 -5.06
CA GLN A 694 -13.29 28.87 -4.52
C GLN A 694 -13.20 29.98 -5.56
N THR A 695 -13.01 29.62 -6.83
CA THR A 695 -12.85 30.59 -7.91
C THR A 695 -13.94 30.38 -8.94
N ASN A 696 -14.51 31.44 -9.49
CA ASN A 696 -15.42 31.31 -10.62
C ASN A 696 -14.63 30.87 -11.86
N GLY A 697 -15.08 29.83 -12.55
CA GLY A 697 -14.40 29.35 -13.76
C GLY A 697 -13.65 28.02 -13.63
N GLU A 698 -13.64 27.37 -12.47
CA GLU A 698 -12.94 26.09 -12.29
C GLU A 698 -13.68 24.98 -13.04
N GLY A 699 -12.95 24.14 -13.75
CA GLY A 699 -13.54 23.00 -14.47
C GLY A 699 -13.96 21.91 -13.49
N ILE A 700 -15.21 21.43 -13.60
CA ILE A 700 -15.74 20.33 -12.81
C ILE A 700 -16.02 19.15 -13.74
N SER A 701 -15.41 18.01 -13.45
CA SER A 701 -15.68 16.70 -14.07
C SER A 701 -16.39 15.78 -13.07
N PHE A 702 -17.11 14.77 -13.57
CA PHE A 702 -17.83 13.82 -12.73
C PHE A 702 -17.41 12.38 -13.01
N GLN A 703 -17.50 11.55 -11.98
CA GLN A 703 -17.38 10.09 -12.06
C GLN A 703 -18.52 9.46 -11.27
N VAL A 704 -18.93 8.25 -11.64
CA VAL A 704 -19.99 7.51 -10.93
C VAL A 704 -19.47 6.15 -10.49
N TRP A 705 -19.60 5.83 -9.21
CA TRP A 705 -19.39 4.49 -8.72
C TRP A 705 -20.64 3.67 -8.97
N ASP A 706 -20.49 2.61 -9.75
CA ASP A 706 -21.52 1.60 -9.97
C ASP A 706 -21.35 0.52 -8.90
N ASN A 707 -22.22 0.60 -7.88
CA ASN A 707 -22.17 -0.29 -6.73
C ASN A 707 -22.46 -1.74 -7.13
N ASP A 708 -23.33 -1.97 -8.10
CA ASP A 708 -23.67 -3.33 -8.55
C ASP A 708 -22.51 -4.00 -9.29
N ARG A 709 -21.67 -3.23 -9.99
CA ARG A 709 -20.54 -3.75 -10.79
C ARG A 709 -19.19 -3.59 -10.13
N HIS A 710 -19.14 -2.96 -8.97
CA HIS A 710 -17.91 -2.63 -8.25
C HIS A 710 -16.85 -1.94 -9.13
N ARG A 711 -17.26 -0.91 -9.89
CA ARG A 711 -16.31 -0.14 -10.72
C ARG A 711 -16.69 1.33 -10.84
N VAL A 712 -15.67 2.18 -11.01
CA VAL A 712 -15.86 3.59 -11.39
C VAL A 712 -16.18 3.67 -12.88
N LEU A 713 -17.17 4.47 -13.21
CA LEU A 713 -17.59 4.77 -14.56
C LEU A 713 -17.28 6.23 -14.91
N PRO A 714 -16.59 6.48 -16.03
CA PRO A 714 -16.40 7.84 -16.51
C PRO A 714 -17.75 8.44 -16.94
N THR A 715 -17.84 9.76 -16.87
CA THR A 715 -18.98 10.53 -17.39
C THR A 715 -18.57 11.40 -18.56
N SER A 716 -19.54 11.81 -19.38
CA SER A 716 -19.32 12.77 -20.47
C SER A 716 -19.72 14.21 -20.10
N ALA A 717 -20.07 14.45 -18.83
CA ALA A 717 -20.60 15.72 -18.36
C ALA A 717 -19.51 16.51 -17.64
N GLY A 718 -19.50 17.82 -17.85
CA GLY A 718 -18.67 18.74 -17.08
C GLY A 718 -19.35 20.11 -16.99
N ILE A 719 -19.13 20.80 -15.88
CA ILE A 719 -19.62 22.16 -15.65
C ILE A 719 -18.47 23.07 -15.24
N THR A 720 -18.76 24.35 -15.09
CA THR A 720 -17.81 25.34 -14.61
C THR A 720 -18.31 25.89 -13.28
N SER A 721 -17.41 26.01 -12.31
CA SER A 721 -17.77 26.44 -10.96
C SER A 721 -18.25 27.89 -10.94
N GLN A 722 -19.26 28.13 -10.11
CA GLN A 722 -19.73 29.45 -9.69
C GLN A 722 -19.99 29.36 -8.18
N PRO A 723 -19.05 29.82 -7.32
CA PRO A 723 -19.18 29.67 -5.88
C PRO A 723 -20.51 30.26 -5.36
N ASN A 724 -21.17 29.52 -4.47
CA ASN A 724 -22.48 29.79 -3.88
C ASN A 724 -23.69 29.70 -4.82
N GLU A 725 -23.51 29.20 -6.06
CA GLU A 725 -24.62 28.94 -6.99
C GLU A 725 -25.33 27.62 -6.68
N VAL A 726 -26.63 27.58 -7.00
CA VAL A 726 -27.42 26.34 -7.05
C VAL A 726 -27.75 26.06 -8.51
N VAL A 727 -27.24 24.95 -9.04
CA VAL A 727 -27.50 24.49 -10.40
C VAL A 727 -28.59 23.42 -10.36
N GLY A 728 -29.70 23.69 -11.05
CA GLY A 728 -30.85 22.80 -11.15
C GLY A 728 -31.83 22.88 -9.98
N SER A 729 -32.96 22.18 -10.11
CA SER A 729 -34.00 22.07 -9.08
C SER A 729 -34.80 20.77 -9.19
N TRP A 730 -35.10 20.15 -8.04
CA TRP A 730 -35.95 18.97 -7.99
C TRP A 730 -37.45 19.34 -8.13
N PRO A 731 -38.27 18.57 -8.88
CA PRO A 731 -37.89 17.45 -9.78
C PRO A 731 -37.68 17.87 -11.25
N ASP A 732 -37.96 19.13 -11.60
CA ASP A 732 -38.25 19.51 -12.98
C ASP A 732 -37.02 19.96 -13.80
N ASP A 733 -35.89 20.31 -13.14
CA ASP A 733 -34.71 20.89 -13.79
C ASP A 733 -33.41 20.30 -13.22
N LEU A 734 -33.24 18.99 -13.36
CA LEU A 734 -32.04 18.28 -12.90
C LEU A 734 -30.94 18.31 -13.97
N PHE A 735 -29.69 18.46 -13.53
CA PHE A 735 -28.54 18.33 -14.41
C PHE A 735 -28.28 16.85 -14.70
N LEU A 736 -28.39 16.46 -15.97
CA LEU A 736 -28.25 15.06 -16.36
C LEU A 736 -26.79 14.63 -16.45
N ILE A 737 -26.44 13.58 -15.71
CA ILE A 737 -25.14 12.92 -15.72
C ILE A 737 -25.32 11.49 -16.24
N ASN A 738 -24.65 11.19 -17.34
CA ASN A 738 -24.68 9.85 -17.95
C ASN A 738 -23.31 9.20 -17.78
N ALA A 739 -23.27 8.06 -17.09
CA ALA A 739 -22.08 7.27 -16.84
C ALA A 739 -22.08 5.97 -17.64
N GLY A 740 -20.90 5.41 -17.90
CA GLY A 740 -20.71 4.07 -18.50
C GLY A 740 -20.72 4.02 -20.03
N ILE A 741 -21.19 5.07 -20.71
CA ILE A 741 -21.15 5.15 -22.18
C ILE A 741 -19.92 5.96 -22.60
N GLY A 742 -18.86 5.30 -23.07
CA GLY A 742 -17.96 5.94 -24.03
C GLY A 742 -18.82 6.37 -25.22
N ALA A 743 -18.93 7.68 -25.49
CA ALA A 743 -19.90 8.25 -26.42
C ALA A 743 -20.04 7.41 -27.71
N GLN A 744 -21.20 6.78 -27.92
CA GLN A 744 -21.41 5.96 -29.12
C GLN A 744 -21.22 6.85 -30.36
N THR A 745 -20.36 6.41 -31.29
CA THR A 745 -20.06 7.14 -32.52
C THR A 745 -21.03 6.72 -33.62
N VAL A 746 -21.66 7.70 -34.29
CA VAL A 746 -22.57 7.45 -35.42
C VAL A 746 -21.79 6.84 -36.58
N GLU A 747 -22.31 5.75 -37.15
CA GLU A 747 -21.67 5.09 -38.29
C GLU A 747 -21.67 5.98 -39.55
N ASN A 748 -20.63 5.82 -40.37
CA ASN A 748 -20.43 6.64 -41.56
C ASN A 748 -21.58 6.47 -42.58
N PRO A 749 -22.07 7.55 -43.21
CA PRO A 749 -22.96 7.45 -44.35
C PRO A 749 -22.37 6.61 -45.49
N THR A 750 -23.22 5.91 -46.23
CA THR A 750 -22.89 5.17 -47.45
C THR A 750 -23.52 5.83 -48.67
N PHE A 751 -22.94 5.60 -49.85
CA PHE A 751 -23.40 6.15 -51.13
C PHE A 751 -23.82 5.01 -52.08
N ASP A 752 -24.99 5.14 -52.71
CA ASP A 752 -25.46 4.23 -53.76
C ASP A 752 -26.02 5.04 -54.95
N PRO A 753 -25.53 4.87 -56.20
CA PRO A 753 -24.41 4.02 -56.59
C PRO A 753 -23.07 4.51 -56.02
N PRO A 754 -22.05 3.65 -55.91
CA PRO A 754 -20.74 4.05 -55.41
C PRO A 754 -20.05 5.05 -56.35
N ASN A 755 -18.98 5.69 -55.85
CA ASN A 755 -18.21 6.65 -56.65
C ASN A 755 -17.70 6.03 -57.97
N GLY A 756 -17.60 6.83 -59.04
CA GLY A 756 -17.21 6.29 -60.33
C GLY A 756 -17.54 7.15 -61.55
N ASN A 757 -17.30 6.57 -62.72
CA ASN A 757 -17.61 7.15 -64.02
C ASN A 757 -18.90 6.54 -64.56
N TYR A 758 -19.84 7.39 -64.95
CA TYR A 758 -21.13 6.99 -65.51
C TYR A 758 -21.34 7.67 -66.87
N VAL A 759 -22.09 7.04 -67.77
CA VAL A 759 -22.37 7.57 -69.13
C VAL A 759 -23.77 8.20 -69.25
N SER A 760 -24.56 8.13 -68.17
CA SER A 760 -25.91 8.69 -68.05
C SER A 760 -26.07 9.35 -66.67
N ALA A 761 -27.00 10.31 -66.57
CA ALA A 761 -27.34 10.98 -65.32
C ALA A 761 -27.62 9.99 -64.17
N GLN A 762 -27.26 10.38 -62.93
CA GLN A 762 -27.36 9.53 -61.73
C GLN A 762 -28.21 10.20 -60.65
N TYR A 763 -28.84 9.37 -59.81
CA TYR A 763 -29.48 9.77 -58.55
C TYR A 763 -28.73 9.08 -57.41
N ILE A 764 -28.03 9.86 -56.58
CA ILE A 764 -27.21 9.33 -55.50
C ILE A 764 -28.04 9.25 -54.22
N GLU A 765 -28.23 8.04 -53.73
CA GLU A 765 -28.87 7.74 -52.47
C GLU A 765 -27.84 7.67 -51.34
N LEU A 766 -28.14 8.32 -50.22
CA LEU A 766 -27.34 8.25 -48.98
C LEU A 766 -28.09 7.46 -47.93
N SER A 767 -27.39 6.57 -47.21
CA SER A 767 -27.97 5.85 -46.07
C SER A 767 -26.97 5.78 -44.91
N CYS A 768 -27.46 5.63 -43.68
CA CYS A 768 -26.63 5.49 -42.49
C CYS A 768 -27.07 4.22 -41.75
N PRO A 769 -26.14 3.31 -41.42
CA PRO A 769 -26.47 2.11 -40.66
C PRO A 769 -27.04 2.40 -39.26
N THR A 770 -26.65 3.52 -38.64
CA THR A 770 -27.16 3.94 -37.34
C THR A 770 -28.63 4.35 -37.43
N PRO A 771 -29.58 3.61 -36.82
CA PRO A 771 -31.00 3.94 -36.91
C PRO A 771 -31.31 5.30 -36.29
N GLY A 772 -32.09 6.12 -37.02
CA GLY A 772 -32.49 7.46 -36.58
C GLY A 772 -31.42 8.55 -36.72
N ALA A 773 -30.27 8.26 -37.32
CA ALA A 773 -29.27 9.29 -37.62
C ALA A 773 -29.71 10.19 -38.79
N MET A 774 -29.41 11.49 -38.67
CA MET A 774 -29.64 12.51 -39.69
C MET A 774 -28.38 12.72 -40.53
N ILE A 775 -28.47 12.49 -41.84
CA ILE A 775 -27.34 12.68 -42.76
C ILE A 775 -27.36 14.13 -43.30
N ARG A 776 -26.24 14.84 -43.15
CA ARG A 776 -26.01 16.17 -43.71
C ARG A 776 -24.99 16.07 -44.85
N TYR A 777 -25.16 16.86 -45.91
CA TYR A 777 -24.25 16.80 -47.05
C TYR A 777 -23.97 18.17 -47.69
N THR A 778 -22.90 18.22 -48.47
CA THR A 778 -22.45 19.38 -49.26
C THR A 778 -21.98 18.92 -50.65
N THR A 779 -22.09 19.80 -51.64
CA THR A 779 -21.66 19.56 -53.03
C THR A 779 -20.69 20.63 -53.55
N ASP A 780 -20.33 21.58 -52.71
CA ASP A 780 -19.43 22.71 -52.98
C ASP A 780 -18.02 22.51 -52.39
N GLU A 781 -17.70 21.26 -52.05
CA GLU A 781 -16.46 20.81 -51.42
C GLU A 781 -16.24 21.25 -49.95
N SER A 782 -17.15 22.01 -49.34
CA SER A 782 -17.11 22.34 -47.90
C SER A 782 -17.40 21.13 -47.00
N ASP A 783 -16.95 21.14 -45.75
CA ASP A 783 -17.22 20.06 -44.80
C ASP A 783 -18.64 20.18 -44.20
N PRO A 784 -19.45 19.10 -44.19
CA PRO A 784 -20.81 19.15 -43.67
C PRO A 784 -20.82 19.32 -42.14
N SER A 785 -21.61 20.29 -41.67
CA SER A 785 -21.94 20.53 -40.26
C SER A 785 -23.40 20.21 -39.97
N GLU A 786 -23.84 20.34 -38.72
CA GLU A 786 -25.25 20.17 -38.32
C GLU A 786 -26.21 21.14 -39.04
N TYR A 787 -25.67 22.24 -39.56
CA TYR A 787 -26.43 23.27 -40.28
C TYR A 787 -26.41 23.09 -41.80
N SER A 788 -25.65 22.13 -42.33
CA SER A 788 -25.62 21.82 -43.76
C SER A 788 -26.95 21.22 -44.25
N SER A 789 -27.09 21.04 -45.56
CA SER A 789 -28.33 20.51 -46.15
C SER A 789 -28.65 19.12 -45.60
N LEU A 790 -29.88 18.94 -45.10
CA LEU A 790 -30.37 17.64 -44.65
C LEU A 790 -30.70 16.77 -45.86
N TYR A 791 -30.13 15.57 -45.91
CA TYR A 791 -30.46 14.58 -46.91
C TYR A 791 -31.88 14.06 -46.67
N THR A 792 -32.79 14.33 -47.61
CA THR A 792 -34.19 13.90 -47.56
C THR A 792 -34.67 13.25 -48.85
N ASN A 793 -33.95 13.44 -49.96
CA ASN A 793 -34.23 12.88 -51.28
C ASN A 793 -32.90 12.60 -52.01
N PRO A 794 -32.87 11.65 -52.98
CA PRO A 794 -31.68 11.35 -53.77
C PRO A 794 -31.09 12.58 -54.48
N ILE A 795 -29.75 12.67 -54.54
CA ILE A 795 -29.03 13.81 -55.12
C ILE A 795 -28.86 13.58 -56.64
N TYR A 796 -29.48 14.44 -57.45
CA TYR A 796 -29.43 14.34 -58.92
C TYR A 796 -28.12 14.90 -59.51
N LEU A 797 -27.44 14.10 -60.32
CA LEU A 797 -26.23 14.47 -61.07
C LEU A 797 -26.50 14.39 -62.58
N PRO A 798 -26.49 15.52 -63.32
CA PRO A 798 -26.79 15.54 -64.75
C PRO A 798 -25.62 15.00 -65.61
N GLU A 799 -25.89 14.69 -66.87
CA GLU A 799 -24.86 14.37 -67.86
C GLU A 799 -23.83 15.51 -68.02
N ASN A 800 -22.59 15.14 -68.37
CA ASN A 800 -21.46 16.06 -68.53
C ASN A 800 -21.12 16.85 -67.24
N SER A 801 -21.18 16.20 -66.08
CA SER A 801 -20.87 16.81 -64.78
C SER A 801 -19.76 16.08 -64.02
N SER A 802 -19.03 16.81 -63.18
CA SER A 802 -18.01 16.28 -62.27
C SER A 802 -18.27 16.84 -60.88
N ILE A 803 -18.94 16.07 -60.02
CA ILE A 803 -19.43 16.54 -58.73
C ILE A 803 -18.80 15.72 -57.59
N ARG A 804 -18.36 16.42 -56.54
CA ARG A 804 -17.91 15.80 -55.28
C ARG A 804 -18.97 16.03 -54.21
N ILE A 805 -19.40 14.96 -53.56
CA ILE A 805 -20.37 15.00 -52.45
C ILE A 805 -19.62 14.62 -51.17
N LYS A 806 -19.75 15.43 -50.12
CA LYS A 806 -19.31 15.10 -48.76
C LYS A 806 -20.54 14.90 -47.88
N ALA A 807 -20.53 13.88 -47.02
CA ALA A 807 -21.64 13.60 -46.11
C ALA A 807 -21.14 13.26 -44.69
N LYS A 808 -21.92 13.63 -43.68
CA LYS A 808 -21.69 13.34 -42.26
C LYS A 808 -23.02 13.09 -41.56
N ALA A 809 -23.10 12.07 -40.72
CA ALA A 809 -24.30 11.71 -39.97
C ALA A 809 -24.24 12.21 -38.52
N PHE A 810 -25.39 12.65 -38.01
CA PHE A 810 -25.58 13.22 -36.69
C PHE A 810 -26.75 12.54 -35.97
N LYS A 811 -26.62 12.34 -34.66
CA LYS A 811 -27.69 11.84 -33.79
C LYS A 811 -27.51 12.50 -32.43
N GLY A 812 -28.61 12.93 -31.80
CA GLY A 812 -28.54 13.54 -30.48
C GLY A 812 -27.87 12.62 -29.47
N ASN A 813 -27.01 13.19 -28.61
CA ASN A 813 -26.27 12.50 -27.55
C ASN A 813 -25.25 11.44 -28.03
N TRP A 814 -24.79 11.51 -29.29
CA TRP A 814 -23.80 10.61 -29.89
C TRP A 814 -22.66 11.41 -30.53
N THR A 815 -21.45 10.84 -30.60
CA THR A 815 -20.36 11.44 -31.37
C THR A 815 -20.70 11.38 -32.87
N PRO A 816 -20.69 12.50 -33.63
CA PRO A 816 -21.01 12.47 -35.05
C PRO A 816 -20.07 11.56 -35.85
N SER A 817 -20.54 11.07 -37.01
CA SER A 817 -19.71 10.23 -37.88
C SER A 817 -18.49 10.98 -38.41
N GLN A 818 -17.52 10.25 -38.99
CA GLN A 818 -16.50 10.88 -39.82
C GLN A 818 -17.13 11.45 -41.11
N ILE A 819 -16.43 12.40 -41.74
CA ILE A 819 -16.83 12.92 -43.06
C ILE A 819 -16.46 11.89 -44.12
N VAL A 820 -17.45 11.40 -44.86
CA VAL A 820 -17.24 10.58 -46.05
C VAL A 820 -17.35 11.40 -47.32
N SER A 821 -16.57 11.07 -48.33
CA SER A 821 -16.54 11.83 -49.58
C SER A 821 -16.50 10.93 -50.82
N SER A 822 -17.38 11.22 -51.77
CA SER A 822 -17.51 10.50 -53.05
C SER A 822 -17.46 11.47 -54.23
N ARG A 823 -16.74 11.10 -55.29
CA ARG A 823 -16.61 11.90 -56.53
C ARG A 823 -17.19 11.14 -57.71
N TYR A 824 -18.01 11.81 -58.49
CA TYR A 824 -18.72 11.26 -59.65
C TYR A 824 -18.35 12.03 -60.91
N PHE A 825 -18.08 11.29 -61.98
CA PHE A 825 -17.92 11.85 -63.32
C PHE A 825 -19.01 11.29 -64.22
N ILE A 826 -19.94 12.15 -64.61
CA ILE A 826 -21.00 11.79 -65.54
C ILE A 826 -20.59 12.27 -66.92
N THR A 827 -20.16 11.33 -67.76
CA THR A 827 -19.88 11.53 -69.18
C THR A 827 -21.17 11.40 -69.99
N GLY A 828 -21.19 11.92 -71.22
CA GLY A 828 -22.24 11.66 -72.20
C GLY A 828 -21.83 10.62 -73.24
N THR A 829 -22.75 10.27 -74.14
CA THR A 829 -22.47 9.40 -75.30
C THR A 829 -22.25 10.23 -76.57
N VAL A 830 -21.20 9.92 -77.34
CA VAL A 830 -20.96 10.52 -78.66
C VAL A 830 -21.90 9.88 -79.69
N ALA A 831 -22.58 10.69 -80.51
CA ALA A 831 -23.49 10.21 -81.53
C ALA A 831 -22.77 9.41 -82.62
N THR A 832 -23.44 8.41 -83.20
CA THR A 832 -22.89 7.62 -84.30
C THR A 832 -22.56 8.52 -85.51
N PRO A 833 -21.35 8.43 -86.09
CA PRO A 833 -21.01 9.17 -87.30
C PRO A 833 -21.91 8.79 -88.49
N ILE A 834 -22.26 9.78 -89.31
CA ILE A 834 -23.12 9.65 -90.48
C ILE A 834 -22.25 9.77 -91.74
N MET A 835 -22.37 8.82 -92.68
CA MET A 835 -21.68 8.86 -93.98
C MET A 835 -22.63 9.29 -95.09
N THR A 836 -22.19 10.21 -95.94
CA THR A 836 -22.94 10.68 -97.13
C THR A 836 -22.05 10.66 -98.38
N PRO A 837 -22.46 9.97 -99.48
CA PRO A 837 -23.69 9.20 -99.59
C PRO A 837 -23.65 7.91 -98.73
N PRO A 838 -24.81 7.32 -98.37
CA PRO A 838 -24.86 6.08 -97.59
C PRO A 838 -24.14 4.91 -98.27
N ALA A 839 -23.91 3.81 -97.56
CA ALA A 839 -23.32 2.62 -98.17
C ALA A 839 -24.18 2.11 -99.35
N GLY A 840 -23.53 1.77 -100.47
CA GLY A 840 -24.22 1.31 -101.67
C GLY A 840 -23.27 0.97 -102.82
N HIS A 841 -23.83 0.40 -103.90
CA HIS A 841 -23.10 0.18 -105.14
C HIS A 841 -23.24 1.40 -106.06
N TYR A 842 -22.11 2.00 -106.41
CA TYR A 842 -22.04 3.16 -107.28
C TYR A 842 -21.32 2.81 -108.57
N THR A 843 -21.92 3.20 -109.70
CA THR A 843 -21.35 2.97 -111.04
C THR A 843 -20.40 4.09 -111.50
N SER A 844 -20.17 5.09 -110.64
CA SER A 844 -19.22 6.19 -110.84
C SER A 844 -18.52 6.53 -109.52
N PRO A 845 -17.31 7.13 -109.54
CA PRO A 845 -16.61 7.56 -108.32
C PRO A 845 -17.48 8.45 -107.44
N GLN A 846 -17.45 8.23 -106.13
CA GLN A 846 -18.16 9.02 -105.12
C GLN A 846 -17.17 9.69 -104.17
N TYR A 847 -17.50 10.89 -103.71
CA TYR A 847 -16.85 11.52 -102.57
C TYR A 847 -17.71 11.27 -101.32
N VAL A 848 -17.14 10.62 -100.30
CA VAL A 848 -17.83 10.33 -99.03
C VAL A 848 -17.46 11.38 -98.00
N THR A 849 -18.47 12.03 -97.40
CA THR A 849 -18.31 12.89 -96.22
C THR A 849 -18.78 12.14 -94.99
N ILE A 850 -17.98 12.15 -93.92
CA ILE A 850 -18.35 11.59 -92.61
C ILE A 850 -18.54 12.76 -91.64
N SER A 851 -19.70 12.85 -91.00
CA SER A 851 -20.01 13.88 -90.00
C SER A 851 -20.51 13.25 -88.69
N CYS A 852 -20.41 13.99 -87.58
CA CYS A 852 -20.94 13.56 -86.29
C CYS A 852 -21.80 14.69 -85.71
N PRO A 853 -23.03 14.41 -85.25
CA PRO A 853 -23.88 15.42 -84.62
C PRO A 853 -23.33 15.98 -83.31
N THR A 854 -22.46 15.25 -82.61
CA THR A 854 -21.86 15.71 -81.35
C THR A 854 -20.79 16.77 -81.64
N PHE A 855 -20.92 17.95 -81.05
CA PHE A 855 -19.97 19.05 -81.25
C PHE A 855 -18.55 18.69 -80.79
N TYR A 856 -17.54 19.26 -81.45
CA TYR A 856 -16.11 19.12 -81.14
C TYR A 856 -15.54 17.68 -81.17
N THR A 857 -16.22 16.73 -81.82
CA THR A 857 -15.72 15.36 -81.99
C THR A 857 -14.63 15.23 -83.05
N GLN A 858 -13.65 14.36 -82.80
CA GLN A 858 -12.75 13.87 -83.83
C GLN A 858 -13.31 12.56 -84.42
N ILE A 859 -13.42 12.49 -85.74
CA ILE A 859 -13.87 11.29 -86.45
C ILE A 859 -12.64 10.58 -87.03
N ARG A 860 -12.54 9.28 -86.78
CA ARG A 860 -11.50 8.38 -87.32
C ARG A 860 -12.16 7.37 -88.25
N TYR A 861 -11.46 6.96 -89.32
CA TYR A 861 -12.01 6.01 -90.30
C TYR A 861 -10.90 5.10 -90.85
N THR A 862 -11.30 3.96 -91.41
CA THR A 862 -10.42 3.09 -92.19
C THR A 862 -11.06 2.83 -93.55
N MET A 863 -10.23 2.49 -94.56
CA MET A 863 -10.72 2.14 -95.91
C MET A 863 -10.47 0.67 -96.26
N ASN A 864 -9.79 -0.07 -95.38
CA ASN A 864 -9.43 -1.47 -95.57
C ASN A 864 -10.34 -2.45 -94.81
N GLY A 865 -11.37 -1.94 -94.12
CA GLY A 865 -12.34 -2.75 -93.36
C GLY A 865 -11.92 -3.13 -91.94
N THR A 866 -10.79 -2.63 -91.43
CA THR A 866 -10.40 -2.84 -90.02
C THR A 866 -11.12 -1.84 -89.10
N GLU A 867 -11.41 -2.22 -87.86
CA GLU A 867 -12.02 -1.31 -86.87
C GLU A 867 -11.14 -0.05 -86.66
N PRO A 868 -11.68 1.18 -86.76
CA PRO A 868 -10.91 2.40 -86.51
C PRO A 868 -10.40 2.49 -85.06
N SER A 869 -9.14 2.90 -84.91
CA SER A 869 -8.50 3.18 -83.62
C SER A 869 -8.25 4.68 -83.42
N GLN A 870 -7.81 5.10 -82.23
CA GLN A 870 -7.45 6.50 -81.95
C GLN A 870 -6.34 7.05 -82.86
N THR A 871 -5.56 6.19 -83.51
CA THR A 871 -4.45 6.56 -84.41
C THR A 871 -4.76 6.33 -85.90
N SER A 872 -5.99 5.92 -86.24
CA SER A 872 -6.38 5.71 -87.64
C SER A 872 -6.45 7.01 -88.45
#